data_AF-A0A8H4H855-F1
#
_entry.id   AF-A0A8H4H855-F1
#
_cell.length_a   1.000
_cell.length_b   1.000
_cell.length_c   1.000
_cell.angle_alpha   90.00
_cell.angle_beta   90.00
_cell.angle_gamma   90.00
#
_symmetry.space_group_name_H-M   'P 1'
#
loop_
_entity.id
_entity.type
_entity.pdbx_description
1 polymer ?
#
loop_
_entity_poly.entity_id
_entity_poly.type
_entity_poly.pdbx_seq_one_letter_code
_entity_poly.pdbx_strand_id
1 'polypeptide(L)'
;MDPFRKLPTDIILQILKSCCDFTSLDGLLQMSPVVNDLFTYFYAEITEAVLVSCPMTGNGIEEDFKLLVAIYSTATFTPSTILDFLQRTPGDPFPPALEAFQSFRSLDSDAALRRVVSTAANIHRLACACLDTFIHRIKTTTPSRATVSDGKLYSWLWNREPDPPAEPFQSKGTHHPRWVEQYRVHRVLWAIQIYSELCAAAEKRWSWSQDDIDRLFDKDVTMADSVLLREDEVPAITECLNDLSPTPLSPVHVKFPALTHLPSPENLAVKSCWALPSVPLARRTISPETHTWGNTRSNYQPRNINPAMEVDAATLFNALGERYEHAYADSPGLLQVTEYVVSKLPCSSHVLDVGCGTGKPVAAALASAGHTVYGIDVAENMVRIAASQVQGTFSTADMRTYSPPVKMDAVFAIYSLFQILPSDTHKVVYRFAEWLKEDGILVLGVSPSSALVGGKGVHDPVWDCMKSKVTWMERPVSELYFSQTAWLNLLREAGFAFEVEKMFNYISKDPKHKRTETHYLIVGRKSESHPLLGPYPFPEGLPGKSMRNEPAWRRLQGHLFLKDDERMKLSSMLEGHQRVLDIGGELEGFLGKASTGNKFVETLATPLDKLSYPDAQFDAVIATMSLDYVDDLRGFLLEVIRVVDKSSSNARVILIQGAPYNEVHKLVNTVCSPLSVTNPGPAHQGRLLHSAMKVLAEVGLGRTSLRPLSTSYSFAENSPSDRSNELAEMLCNVWFPGEEKHQQMKQQLISPIENLLHDHPGFLQNELVILEAVLDDQ
;
A
#
# COMPACT_ATOMS: atom_id res chain seq x y z
N MET A 1 0.80 29.95 51.25
CA MET A 1 1.17 31.25 50.62
C MET A 1 1.24 30.96 49.14
N ASP A 2 0.45 31.63 48.31
CA ASP A 2 0.42 31.39 46.85
C ASP A 2 1.80 31.72 46.24
N PRO A 3 2.53 30.73 45.69
CA PRO A 3 3.90 30.91 45.22
C PRO A 3 3.98 31.83 43.99
N PHE A 4 2.88 31.99 43.25
CA PHE A 4 2.83 32.81 42.04
C PHE A 4 2.65 34.30 42.33
N ARG A 5 2.24 34.70 43.55
CA ARG A 5 2.07 36.11 43.94
C ARG A 5 3.35 36.95 43.84
N LYS A 6 4.53 36.32 43.87
CA LYS A 6 5.83 36.99 43.80
C LYS A 6 6.41 37.02 42.40
N LEU A 7 5.77 36.36 41.43
CA LEU A 7 6.24 36.26 40.06
C LEU A 7 5.57 37.33 39.19
N PRO A 8 6.31 37.95 38.24
CA PRO A 8 5.71 38.80 37.23
C PRO A 8 4.72 38.04 36.35
N THR A 9 3.66 38.70 35.90
CA THR A 9 2.60 38.12 35.05
C THR A 9 3.15 37.39 33.82
N ASP A 10 4.15 37.95 33.16
CA ASP A 10 4.76 37.34 31.95
C ASP A 10 5.43 35.99 32.25
N ILE A 11 6.03 35.85 33.44
CA ILE A 11 6.65 34.59 33.88
C ILE A 11 5.58 33.56 34.18
N ILE A 12 4.49 33.95 34.84
CA ILE A 12 3.36 33.06 35.10
C ILE A 12 2.75 32.58 33.77
N LEU A 13 2.57 33.48 32.79
CA LEU A 13 2.06 33.14 31.46
C LEU A 13 2.99 32.16 30.73
N GLN A 14 4.31 32.34 30.81
CA GLN A 14 5.28 31.40 30.24
C GLN A 14 5.20 30.02 30.91
N ILE A 15 5.06 29.96 32.24
CA ILE A 15 4.90 28.69 32.97
C ILE A 15 3.66 27.94 32.48
N LEU A 16 2.52 28.64 32.34
CA LEU A 16 1.27 28.02 31.89
C LEU A 16 1.35 27.53 30.43
N LYS A 17 1.94 28.33 29.53
CA LYS A 17 2.17 27.93 28.13
C LYS A 17 3.18 26.79 27.98
N SER A 18 4.02 26.56 28.99
CA SER A 18 5.04 25.50 28.98
C SER A 18 4.56 24.19 29.62
N CYS A 19 3.31 24.10 30.06
CA CYS A 19 2.76 22.83 30.53
C CYS A 19 2.78 21.81 29.40
N CYS A 20 3.22 20.58 29.70
CA CYS A 20 3.32 19.48 28.72
C CYS A 20 2.06 18.59 28.70
N ASP A 21 1.08 18.88 29.55
CA ASP A 21 -0.14 18.10 29.70
C ASP A 21 -1.23 18.91 30.43
N PHE A 22 -2.49 18.47 30.28
CA PHE A 22 -3.64 19.14 30.89
C PHE A 22 -3.80 18.90 32.37
N THR A 23 -3.18 17.86 32.93
CA THR A 23 -3.22 17.59 34.38
C THR A 23 -2.38 18.61 35.15
N SER A 24 -1.22 18.97 34.59
CA SER A 24 -0.35 20.04 35.07
C SER A 24 -1.06 21.40 35.00
N LEU A 25 -1.70 21.70 33.86
CA LEU A 25 -2.45 22.96 33.70
C LEU A 25 -3.65 23.04 34.68
N ASP A 26 -4.50 22.01 34.73
CA ASP A 26 -5.65 21.91 35.63
C ASP A 26 -5.21 22.07 37.11
N GLY A 27 -4.14 21.38 37.51
CA GLY A 27 -3.59 21.48 38.86
C GLY A 27 -3.10 22.89 39.20
N LEU A 28 -2.41 23.57 38.28
CA LEU A 28 -1.97 24.96 38.49
C LEU A 28 -3.13 25.94 38.64
N LEU A 29 -4.20 25.77 37.83
CA LEU A 29 -5.41 26.58 37.91
C LEU A 29 -6.13 26.41 39.26
N GLN A 30 -6.16 25.19 39.80
CA GLN A 30 -6.79 24.91 41.09
C GLN A 30 -5.97 25.40 42.29
N MET A 31 -4.63 25.38 42.18
CA MET A 31 -3.72 25.64 43.29
C MET A 31 -3.43 27.13 43.55
N SER A 32 -3.65 28.01 42.57
CA SER A 32 -3.31 29.43 42.67
C SER A 32 -4.42 30.33 42.10
N PRO A 33 -5.07 31.16 42.94
CA PRO A 33 -6.02 32.16 42.47
C PRO A 33 -5.42 33.13 41.46
N VAL A 34 -4.14 33.50 41.60
CA VAL A 34 -3.45 34.40 40.67
C VAL A 34 -3.29 33.78 39.28
N VAL A 35 -2.93 32.50 39.22
CA VAL A 35 -2.86 31.73 37.97
C VAL A 35 -4.25 31.58 37.36
N ASN A 36 -5.25 31.30 38.20
CA ASN A 36 -6.64 31.15 37.77
C ASN A 36 -7.19 32.44 37.15
N ASP A 37 -6.95 33.58 37.78
CA ASP A 37 -7.35 34.90 37.27
C ASP A 37 -6.63 35.23 35.97
N LEU A 38 -5.33 34.91 35.86
CA LEU A 38 -4.55 35.12 34.64
C LEU A 38 -5.10 34.30 33.46
N PHE A 39 -5.50 33.05 33.71
CA PHE A 39 -6.10 32.20 32.68
C PHE A 39 -7.37 32.83 32.10
N THR A 40 -8.19 33.53 32.90
CA THR A 40 -9.39 34.22 32.39
C THR A 40 -9.09 35.24 31.28
N TYR A 41 -7.88 35.81 31.25
CA TYR A 41 -7.47 36.76 30.22
C TYR A 41 -6.73 36.13 29.03
N PHE A 42 -6.03 35.01 29.25
CA PHE A 42 -5.16 34.38 28.26
C PHE A 42 -5.55 32.91 27.96
N TYR A 43 -6.80 32.52 28.26
CA TYR A 43 -7.27 31.14 28.19
C TYR A 43 -7.00 30.51 26.82
N ALA A 44 -7.21 31.26 25.74
CA ALA A 44 -7.02 30.78 24.37
C ALA A 44 -5.54 30.45 24.11
N GLU A 45 -4.66 31.41 24.38
CA GLU A 45 -3.22 31.26 24.11
C GLU A 45 -2.56 30.19 24.99
N ILE A 46 -3.00 30.07 26.23
CA ILE A 46 -2.51 29.05 27.17
C ILE A 46 -2.98 27.67 26.69
N THR A 47 -4.27 27.52 26.38
CA THR A 47 -4.83 26.21 26.01
C THR A 47 -4.30 25.74 24.66
N GLU A 48 -4.17 26.63 23.67
CA GLU A 48 -3.55 26.31 22.37
C GLU A 48 -2.09 25.87 22.53
N ALA A 49 -1.31 26.54 23.38
CA ALA A 49 0.07 26.15 23.66
C ALA A 49 0.16 24.74 24.28
N VAL A 50 -0.72 24.43 25.23
CA VAL A 50 -0.76 23.10 25.89
C VAL A 50 -1.31 22.02 24.94
N LEU A 51 -2.26 22.34 24.07
CA LEU A 51 -2.72 21.43 23.02
C LEU A 51 -1.58 21.02 22.10
N VAL A 52 -0.70 21.95 21.72
CA VAL A 52 0.44 21.69 20.83
C VAL A 52 1.55 20.90 21.55
N SER A 53 1.79 21.17 22.83
CA SER A 53 2.87 20.54 23.59
C SER A 53 2.51 19.13 24.11
N CYS A 54 1.22 18.84 24.27
CA CYS A 54 0.74 17.58 24.85
C CYS A 54 0.98 16.38 23.92
N PRO A 55 1.75 15.35 24.32
CA PRO A 55 1.98 14.16 23.49
C PRO A 55 0.72 13.38 23.14
N MET A 56 -0.38 13.59 23.86
CA MET A 56 -1.62 12.80 23.76
C MET A 56 -2.73 13.48 22.96
N THR A 57 -2.56 14.73 22.54
CA THR A 57 -3.54 15.47 21.73
C THR A 57 -3.35 15.24 20.23
N GLY A 58 -2.18 14.73 19.81
CA GLY A 58 -1.94 14.39 18.40
C GLY A 58 -2.79 13.21 17.89
N ASN A 59 -2.88 13.06 16.57
CA ASN A 59 -3.64 12.02 15.87
C ASN A 59 -5.16 12.03 16.20
N GLY A 60 -5.80 13.20 16.18
CA GLY A 60 -7.27 13.32 16.25
C GLY A 60 -7.84 13.70 17.63
N ILE A 61 -7.15 13.47 18.74
CA ILE A 61 -7.65 13.85 20.09
C ILE A 61 -7.78 15.38 20.25
N GLU A 62 -6.97 16.17 19.55
CA GLU A 62 -7.14 17.63 19.47
C GLU A 62 -8.50 18.01 18.88
N GLU A 63 -8.99 17.25 17.91
CA GLU A 63 -10.30 17.50 17.30
C GLU A 63 -11.43 17.13 18.27
N ASP A 64 -11.27 16.03 19.01
CA ASP A 64 -12.16 15.63 20.10
C ASP A 64 -12.23 16.70 21.20
N PHE A 65 -11.08 17.29 21.55
CA PHE A 65 -11.00 18.40 22.49
C PHE A 65 -11.81 19.60 21.98
N LYS A 66 -11.59 20.02 20.73
CA LYS A 66 -12.29 21.15 20.10
C LYS A 66 -13.80 20.90 19.98
N LEU A 67 -14.20 19.67 19.65
CA LEU A 67 -15.61 19.29 19.63
C LEU A 67 -16.26 19.43 21.01
N LEU A 68 -15.57 18.99 22.06
CA LEU A 68 -16.08 19.11 23.41
C LEU A 68 -16.20 20.56 23.88
N VAL A 69 -15.26 21.43 23.45
CA VAL A 69 -15.37 22.88 23.67
C VAL A 69 -16.62 23.43 22.97
N ALA A 70 -16.90 22.98 21.75
CA ALA A 70 -18.09 23.39 21.02
C ALA A 70 -19.39 22.94 21.71
N ILE A 71 -19.44 21.69 22.20
CA ILE A 71 -20.57 21.16 22.97
C ILE A 71 -20.84 22.04 24.20
N TYR A 72 -19.79 22.45 24.92
CA TYR A 72 -19.90 23.28 26.12
C TYR A 72 -20.15 24.77 25.87
N SER A 73 -19.83 25.30 24.69
CA SER A 73 -19.92 26.73 24.38
C SER A 73 -21.36 27.22 24.16
N THR A 74 -22.34 26.34 23.92
CA THR A 74 -23.80 26.61 23.78
C THR A 74 -24.27 27.64 22.74
N ALA A 75 -23.42 28.50 22.17
CA ALA A 75 -23.80 29.55 21.22
C ALA A 75 -23.78 29.10 19.74
N THR A 76 -22.95 28.12 19.39
CA THR A 76 -22.63 27.76 17.98
C THR A 76 -22.85 26.28 17.64
N PHE A 77 -23.15 25.44 18.64
CA PHE A 77 -23.26 24.00 18.46
C PHE A 77 -24.72 23.56 18.25
N THR A 78 -25.03 22.98 17.08
CA THR A 78 -26.39 22.57 16.66
C THR A 78 -26.42 21.11 16.18
N PRO A 79 -27.60 20.46 16.12
CA PRO A 79 -27.79 19.16 15.48
C PRO A 79 -27.13 18.98 14.11
N SER A 80 -27.25 19.96 13.22
CA SER A 80 -26.66 19.90 11.89
C SER A 80 -25.13 19.94 11.94
N THR A 81 -24.58 20.74 12.86
CA THR A 81 -23.13 20.81 13.09
C THR A 81 -22.54 19.48 13.58
N ILE A 82 -23.32 18.68 14.32
CA ILE A 82 -22.93 17.32 14.71
C ILE A 82 -22.83 16.45 13.47
N LEU A 83 -23.87 16.38 12.65
CA LEU A 83 -23.86 15.56 11.44
C LEU A 83 -22.70 15.96 10.52
N ASP A 84 -22.45 17.26 10.34
CA ASP A 84 -21.30 17.75 9.57
C ASP A 84 -19.95 17.33 10.16
N PHE A 85 -19.81 17.33 11.48
CA PHE A 85 -18.59 16.88 12.16
C PHE A 85 -18.43 15.35 12.11
N LEU A 86 -19.52 14.60 12.28
CA LEU A 86 -19.53 13.13 12.27
C LEU A 86 -19.29 12.55 10.87
N GLN A 87 -19.67 13.29 9.82
CA GLN A 87 -19.46 12.91 8.42
C GLN A 87 -18.09 13.35 7.88
N ARG A 88 -17.26 14.01 8.70
CA ARG A 88 -15.97 14.59 8.30
C ARG A 88 -14.85 13.54 8.38
N THR A 89 -13.92 13.59 7.41
CA THR A 89 -12.70 12.77 7.45
C THR A 89 -11.68 13.41 8.39
N PRO A 90 -10.95 12.65 9.24
CA PRO A 90 -9.82 13.20 9.99
C PRO A 90 -8.83 13.92 9.07
N GLY A 91 -8.57 15.21 9.32
CA GLY A 91 -7.75 16.08 8.47
C GLY A 91 -8.51 17.01 7.51
N ASP A 92 -9.83 16.82 7.31
CA ASP A 92 -10.65 17.83 6.64
C ASP A 92 -10.76 19.10 7.51
N PRO A 93 -10.86 20.31 6.92
CA PRO A 93 -11.10 21.52 7.70
C PRO A 93 -12.39 21.37 8.53
N PHE A 94 -12.39 21.92 9.75
CA PHE A 94 -13.60 21.98 10.58
C PHE A 94 -14.76 22.59 9.76
N PRO A 95 -16.00 22.09 9.91
CA PRO A 95 -17.16 22.69 9.25
C PRO A 95 -17.17 24.21 9.47
N PRO A 96 -17.65 25.04 8.52
CA PRO A 96 -17.67 26.51 8.68
C PRO A 96 -18.32 26.99 9.98
N ALA A 97 -19.32 26.26 10.49
CA ALA A 97 -19.96 26.54 11.77
C ALA A 97 -19.06 26.28 13.01
N LEU A 98 -17.99 25.51 12.85
CA LEU A 98 -16.97 25.20 13.84
C LEU A 98 -15.60 25.85 13.54
N GLU A 99 -15.46 26.63 12.46
CA GLU A 99 -14.23 27.39 12.15
C GLU A 99 -13.83 28.34 13.29
N ALA A 100 -14.81 28.85 14.03
CA ALA A 100 -14.57 29.64 15.23
C ALA A 100 -13.69 28.89 16.25
N PHE A 101 -13.73 27.55 16.31
CA PHE A 101 -12.92 26.74 17.23
C PHE A 101 -11.54 26.36 16.68
N GLN A 102 -11.15 26.85 15.49
CA GLN A 102 -9.77 26.77 15.01
C GLN A 102 -8.82 27.62 15.87
N SER A 103 -9.32 28.77 16.38
CA SER A 103 -8.67 29.53 17.44
C SER A 103 -9.66 29.87 18.53
N PHE A 104 -9.29 29.60 19.78
CA PHE A 104 -10.15 29.84 20.92
C PHE A 104 -10.34 31.32 21.26
N ARG A 105 -9.63 32.23 20.59
CA ARG A 105 -9.79 33.69 20.76
C ARG A 105 -11.18 34.20 20.39
N SER A 106 -11.93 33.42 19.61
CA SER A 106 -13.29 33.74 19.16
C SER A 106 -14.38 33.44 20.21
N LEU A 107 -14.03 32.78 21.32
CA LEU A 107 -15.00 32.39 22.35
C LEU A 107 -15.43 33.59 23.20
N ASP A 108 -16.72 33.64 23.54
CA ASP A 108 -17.28 34.70 24.38
C ASP A 108 -16.86 34.58 25.86
N SER A 109 -16.42 33.40 26.31
CA SER A 109 -15.93 33.16 27.67
C SER A 109 -14.97 31.95 27.76
N ASP A 110 -14.22 31.89 28.85
CA ASP A 110 -13.29 30.79 29.18
C ASP A 110 -13.97 29.57 29.82
N ALA A 111 -15.26 29.67 30.17
CA ALA A 111 -15.99 28.64 30.91
C ALA A 111 -15.97 27.26 30.22
N ALA A 112 -16.19 27.23 28.90
CA ALA A 112 -16.15 25.99 28.12
C ALA A 112 -14.74 25.35 28.15
N LEU A 113 -13.69 26.15 27.96
CA LEU A 113 -12.32 25.65 27.96
C LEU A 113 -11.87 25.18 29.33
N ARG A 114 -12.23 25.87 30.41
CA ARG A 114 -11.95 25.39 31.78
C ARG A 114 -12.54 24.01 32.00
N ARG A 115 -13.77 23.79 31.54
CA ARG A 115 -14.44 22.50 31.67
C ARG A 115 -13.73 21.43 30.83
N VAL A 116 -13.29 21.72 29.60
CA VAL A 116 -12.54 20.76 28.79
C VAL A 116 -11.13 20.49 29.33
N VAL A 117 -10.41 21.50 29.83
CA VAL A 117 -9.10 21.32 30.48
C VAL A 117 -9.21 20.36 31.67
N SER A 118 -10.21 20.57 32.53
CA SER A 118 -10.49 19.67 33.65
C SER A 118 -10.90 18.27 33.19
N THR A 119 -11.68 18.18 32.10
CA THR A 119 -12.07 16.91 31.50
C THR A 119 -10.87 16.14 30.94
N ALA A 120 -9.95 16.81 30.23
CA ALA A 120 -8.73 16.22 29.70
C ALA A 120 -7.79 15.73 30.81
N ALA A 121 -7.67 16.48 31.91
CA ALA A 121 -6.95 16.05 33.10
C ALA A 121 -7.59 14.80 33.73
N ASN A 122 -8.91 14.75 33.81
CA ASN A 122 -9.63 13.58 34.32
C ASN A 122 -9.44 12.35 33.42
N ILE A 123 -9.60 12.49 32.11
CA ILE A 123 -9.35 11.41 31.13
C ILE A 123 -7.94 10.85 31.30
N HIS A 124 -6.93 11.71 31.49
CA HIS A 124 -5.56 11.25 31.70
C HIS A 124 -5.40 10.44 32.99
N ARG A 125 -5.97 10.89 34.11
CA ARG A 125 -5.95 10.17 35.40
C ARG A 125 -6.69 8.81 35.29
N LEU A 126 -7.83 8.78 34.60
CA LEU A 126 -8.57 7.54 34.33
C LEU A 126 -7.77 6.58 33.46
N ALA A 127 -7.07 7.08 32.43
CA ALA A 127 -6.22 6.27 31.58
C ALA A 127 -5.08 5.62 32.37
N CYS A 128 -4.44 6.39 33.26
CA CYS A 128 -3.40 5.87 34.15
C CYS A 128 -3.95 4.76 35.06
N ALA A 129 -5.11 4.98 35.70
CA ALA A 129 -5.72 3.98 36.57
C ALA A 129 -6.11 2.69 35.83
N CYS A 130 -6.64 2.81 34.61
CA CYS A 130 -6.96 1.64 33.77
C CYS A 130 -5.70 0.85 33.42
N LEU A 131 -4.64 1.54 32.97
CA LEU A 131 -3.39 0.89 32.57
C LEU A 131 -2.66 0.25 33.75
N ASP A 132 -2.66 0.87 34.94
CA ASP A 132 -2.15 0.25 36.17
C ASP A 132 -2.89 -1.05 36.47
N THR A 133 -4.21 -1.04 36.31
CA THR A 133 -5.07 -2.20 36.53
C THR A 133 -4.78 -3.30 35.52
N PHE A 134 -4.65 -2.97 34.24
CA PHE A 134 -4.29 -3.94 33.20
C PHE A 134 -2.91 -4.54 33.43
N ILE A 135 -1.91 -3.72 33.78
CA ILE A 135 -0.57 -4.20 34.12
C ILE A 135 -0.63 -5.12 35.34
N HIS A 136 -1.40 -4.77 36.36
CA HIS A 136 -1.57 -5.61 37.53
C HIS A 136 -2.19 -6.96 37.16
N ARG A 137 -3.28 -6.98 36.39
CA ARG A 137 -3.93 -8.21 35.89
C ARG A 137 -2.96 -9.08 35.10
N ILE A 138 -2.15 -8.48 34.22
CA ILE A 138 -1.14 -9.22 33.45
C ILE A 138 -0.07 -9.82 34.37
N LYS A 139 0.41 -9.06 35.36
CA LYS A 139 1.43 -9.53 36.32
C LYS A 139 0.93 -10.66 37.23
N THR A 140 -0.37 -10.67 37.55
CA THR A 140 -0.99 -11.69 38.43
C THR A 140 -1.53 -12.89 37.65
N THR A 141 -1.60 -12.80 36.32
CA THR A 141 -1.99 -13.92 35.46
C THR A 141 -0.84 -14.94 35.40
N THR A 142 -1.18 -16.23 35.43
CA THR A 142 -0.25 -17.34 35.16
C THR A 142 -0.51 -17.88 33.75
N PRO A 143 0.07 -17.25 32.71
CA PRO A 143 -0.24 -17.65 31.34
C PRO A 143 0.38 -19.02 31.04
N SER A 144 -0.30 -19.81 30.21
CA SER A 144 0.17 -21.11 29.75
C SER A 144 0.46 -21.08 28.26
N ARG A 145 1.57 -21.70 27.83
CA ARG A 145 1.95 -21.86 26.43
C ARG A 145 1.57 -23.26 25.98
N ALA A 146 0.87 -23.38 24.85
CA ALA A 146 0.55 -24.67 24.24
C ALA A 146 1.84 -25.43 23.86
N THR A 147 1.90 -26.72 24.15
CA THR A 147 3.06 -27.61 23.89
C THR A 147 2.88 -28.47 22.63
N VAL A 148 1.99 -28.06 21.73
CA VAL A 148 1.70 -28.75 20.47
C VAL A 148 2.46 -28.13 19.29
N SER A 149 2.66 -28.91 18.23
CA SER A 149 3.27 -28.44 16.97
C SER A 149 2.46 -27.34 16.29
N ASP A 150 3.10 -26.44 15.54
CA ASP A 150 2.48 -25.30 14.85
C ASP A 150 1.26 -25.67 14.00
N GLY A 151 1.28 -26.82 13.30
CA GLY A 151 0.13 -27.30 12.52
C GLY A 151 -1.11 -27.64 13.36
N LYS A 152 -0.91 -28.13 14.60
CA LYS A 152 -2.01 -28.37 15.56
C LYS A 152 -2.45 -27.09 16.24
N LEU A 153 -1.54 -26.15 16.46
CA LEU A 153 -1.86 -24.81 16.97
C LEU A 153 -2.75 -24.05 15.97
N TYR A 154 -2.46 -24.15 14.68
CA TYR A 154 -3.28 -23.58 13.60
C TYR A 154 -4.68 -24.22 13.55
N SER A 155 -4.79 -25.54 13.69
CA SER A 155 -6.09 -26.22 13.76
C SER A 155 -6.90 -25.79 14.99
N TRP A 156 -6.27 -25.69 16.16
CA TRP A 156 -6.94 -25.22 17.39
C TRP A 156 -7.44 -23.77 17.27
N LEU A 157 -6.61 -22.85 16.77
CA LEU A 157 -6.97 -21.43 16.60
C LEU A 157 -8.14 -21.22 15.63
N TRP A 158 -8.24 -22.04 14.57
CA TRP A 158 -9.23 -21.83 13.51
C TRP A 158 -10.41 -22.78 13.48
N ASN A 159 -10.27 -24.02 13.96
CA ASN A 159 -11.30 -25.06 13.88
C ASN A 159 -12.07 -25.28 15.19
N ARG A 160 -11.86 -24.43 16.22
CA ARG A 160 -12.50 -24.55 17.55
C ARG A 160 -12.32 -25.94 18.18
N GLU A 161 -11.15 -26.54 18.02
CA GLU A 161 -10.80 -27.79 18.72
C GLU A 161 -10.63 -27.55 20.23
N PRO A 162 -10.66 -28.60 21.08
CA PRO A 162 -10.38 -28.49 22.51
C PRO A 162 -8.99 -27.91 22.79
N ASP A 163 -8.85 -27.21 23.94
CA ASP A 163 -7.58 -26.58 24.31
C ASP A 163 -6.41 -27.56 24.33
N PRO A 164 -5.30 -27.26 23.61
CA PRO A 164 -4.15 -28.15 23.57
C PRO A 164 -3.48 -28.20 24.95
N PRO A 165 -2.74 -29.29 25.25
CA PRO A 165 -1.90 -29.34 26.43
C PRO A 165 -1.00 -28.10 26.50
N ALA A 166 -0.96 -27.45 27.65
CA ALA A 166 -0.21 -26.20 27.84
C ALA A 166 0.60 -26.26 29.12
N GLU A 167 1.77 -25.61 29.11
CA GLU A 167 2.65 -25.48 30.27
C GLU A 167 2.66 -24.03 30.76
N PRO A 168 2.64 -23.77 32.09
CA PRO A 168 2.76 -22.43 32.62
C PRO A 168 4.09 -21.80 32.17
N PHE A 169 4.06 -20.55 31.72
CA PHE A 169 5.27 -19.79 31.44
C PHE A 169 5.28 -18.48 32.23
N GLN A 170 6.47 -18.06 32.67
CA GLN A 170 6.64 -16.75 33.30
C GLN A 170 6.92 -15.69 32.23
N SER A 171 6.06 -14.67 32.16
CA SER A 171 6.31 -13.50 31.32
C SER A 171 7.55 -12.76 31.83
N LYS A 172 8.54 -12.51 30.95
CA LYS A 172 9.72 -11.69 31.26
C LYS A 172 9.32 -10.21 31.36
N GLY A 173 8.86 -9.77 32.54
CA GLY A 173 8.69 -8.36 32.94
C GLY A 173 7.75 -7.50 32.08
N THR A 174 6.71 -6.95 32.69
CA THR A 174 5.91 -5.87 32.07
C THR A 174 6.67 -4.56 32.11
N HIS A 175 6.79 -3.88 30.97
CA HIS A 175 7.38 -2.54 30.89
C HIS A 175 6.34 -1.45 31.23
N HIS A 176 6.79 -0.22 31.45
CA HIS A 176 5.89 0.93 31.57
C HIS A 176 5.11 1.12 30.25
N PRO A 177 3.81 1.47 30.28
CA PRO A 177 3.03 1.68 29.07
C PRO A 177 3.72 2.65 28.12
N ARG A 178 3.91 2.20 26.88
CA ARG A 178 4.42 3.02 25.78
C ARG A 178 3.34 3.98 25.30
N TRP A 179 3.74 4.98 24.51
CA TRP A 179 2.82 5.96 23.93
C TRP A 179 1.62 5.32 23.24
N VAL A 180 1.80 4.25 22.46
CA VAL A 180 0.70 3.56 21.74
C VAL A 180 -0.32 2.96 22.70
N GLU A 181 0.12 2.34 23.79
CA GLU A 181 -0.76 1.73 24.80
C GLU A 181 -1.54 2.80 25.55
N GLN A 182 -0.87 3.91 25.89
CA GLN A 182 -1.54 5.06 26.51
C GLN A 182 -2.55 5.70 25.56
N TYR A 183 -2.19 5.89 24.29
CA TYR A 183 -3.03 6.54 23.29
C TYR A 183 -4.32 5.76 23.02
N ARG A 184 -4.26 4.42 22.95
CA ARG A 184 -5.46 3.58 22.81
C ARG A 184 -6.47 3.83 23.92
N VAL A 185 -6.02 3.87 25.17
CA VAL A 185 -6.91 4.10 26.32
C VAL A 185 -7.46 5.53 26.32
N HIS A 186 -6.63 6.53 26.04
CA HIS A 186 -7.08 7.93 25.97
C HIS A 186 -8.15 8.12 24.91
N ARG A 187 -7.95 7.55 23.72
CA ARG A 187 -8.90 7.63 22.61
C ARG A 187 -10.28 7.07 22.97
N VAL A 188 -10.33 5.93 23.65
CA VAL A 188 -11.60 5.32 24.11
C VAL A 188 -12.30 6.22 25.14
N LEU A 189 -11.55 6.74 26.11
CA LEU A 189 -12.10 7.61 27.15
C LEU A 189 -12.63 8.94 26.59
N TRP A 190 -11.92 9.54 25.62
CA TRP A 190 -12.39 10.74 24.91
C TRP A 190 -13.72 10.48 24.19
N ALA A 191 -13.84 9.35 23.50
CA ALA A 191 -15.09 8.97 22.85
C ALA A 191 -16.23 8.84 23.86
N ILE A 192 -16.05 8.06 24.94
CA ILE A 192 -17.08 7.88 25.98
C ILE A 192 -17.54 9.24 26.53
N GLN A 193 -16.60 10.14 26.79
CA GLN A 193 -16.88 11.48 27.30
C GLN A 193 -17.68 12.34 26.31
N ILE A 194 -17.29 12.36 25.03
CA ILE A 194 -18.00 13.11 23.98
C ILE A 194 -19.44 12.62 23.85
N TYR A 195 -19.63 11.31 23.77
CA TYR A 195 -20.95 10.72 23.63
C TYR A 195 -21.86 11.00 24.83
N SER A 196 -21.31 10.92 26.04
CA SER A 196 -22.02 11.31 27.27
C SER A 196 -22.55 12.74 27.19
N GLU A 197 -21.72 13.69 26.74
CA GLU A 197 -22.11 15.10 26.65
C GLU A 197 -23.03 15.39 25.46
N LEU A 198 -22.88 14.63 24.37
CA LEU A 198 -23.78 14.69 23.21
C LEU A 198 -25.20 14.25 23.59
N CYS A 199 -25.35 13.16 24.33
CA CYS A 199 -26.65 12.70 24.85
C CYS A 199 -27.27 13.75 25.77
N ALA A 200 -26.48 14.27 26.71
CA ALA A 200 -26.94 15.30 27.63
C ALA A 200 -27.40 16.56 26.89
N ALA A 201 -26.72 16.95 25.81
CA ALA A 201 -27.13 18.06 24.95
C ALA A 201 -28.40 17.74 24.15
N ALA A 202 -28.51 16.54 23.56
CA ALA A 202 -29.69 16.12 22.82
C ALA A 202 -30.95 16.15 23.69
N GLU A 203 -30.88 15.60 24.90
CA GLU A 203 -31.98 15.59 25.86
C GLU A 203 -32.30 16.99 26.39
N LYS A 204 -31.31 17.68 26.99
CA LYS A 204 -31.56 18.87 27.81
C LYS A 204 -31.62 20.16 27.00
N ARG A 205 -30.87 20.23 25.90
CA ARG A 205 -30.72 21.46 25.10
C ARG A 205 -31.57 21.45 23.85
N TRP A 206 -31.69 20.32 23.16
CA TRP A 206 -32.51 20.21 21.94
C TRP A 206 -33.84 19.51 22.14
N SER A 207 -34.11 18.97 23.35
CA SER A 207 -35.36 18.29 23.68
C SER A 207 -35.69 17.16 22.69
N TRP A 208 -34.67 16.44 22.23
CA TRP A 208 -34.85 15.31 21.34
C TRP A 208 -35.67 14.22 22.01
N SER A 209 -36.48 13.53 21.20
CA SER A 209 -37.18 12.34 21.68
C SER A 209 -36.20 11.19 21.87
N GLN A 210 -36.57 10.21 22.70
CA GLN A 210 -35.79 8.98 22.83
C GLN A 210 -35.61 8.27 21.49
N ASP A 211 -36.60 8.34 20.60
CA ASP A 211 -36.51 7.77 19.24
C ASP A 211 -35.49 8.50 18.35
N ASP A 212 -35.30 9.81 18.52
CA ASP A 212 -34.32 10.58 17.74
C ASP A 212 -32.89 10.36 18.25
N ILE A 213 -32.74 10.22 19.57
CA ILE A 213 -31.50 9.80 20.20
C ILE A 213 -31.17 8.36 19.74
N ASP A 214 -32.14 7.45 19.81
CA ASP A 214 -32.02 6.09 19.31
C ASP A 214 -31.62 6.06 17.82
N ARG A 215 -32.15 6.96 16.99
CA ARG A 215 -31.78 7.05 15.55
C ARG A 215 -30.37 7.57 15.33
N LEU A 216 -29.89 8.51 16.15
CA LEU A 216 -28.48 8.92 16.15
C LEU A 216 -27.58 7.71 16.43
N PHE A 217 -28.06 6.76 17.24
CA PHE A 217 -27.33 5.52 17.53
C PHE A 217 -27.63 4.36 16.56
N ASP A 218 -28.81 4.25 15.96
CA ASP A 218 -29.20 3.14 15.05
C ASP A 218 -28.72 3.37 13.62
N LYS A 219 -28.56 4.63 13.17
CA LYS A 219 -27.95 4.96 11.86
C LYS A 219 -26.45 5.19 11.94
N ASP A 220 -25.91 5.53 13.11
CA ASP A 220 -24.53 5.98 13.27
C ASP A 220 -23.83 5.46 14.55
N VAL A 221 -23.82 4.13 14.79
CA VAL A 221 -22.60 3.50 15.36
C VAL A 221 -21.51 3.42 14.27
N THR A 222 -21.23 4.58 13.69
CA THR A 222 -20.14 4.96 12.78
C THR A 222 -19.49 6.26 13.25
N MET A 223 -19.78 6.71 14.48
CA MET A 223 -18.76 7.44 15.27
C MET A 223 -17.65 6.51 15.79
N ALA A 224 -17.83 5.19 15.62
CA ALA A 224 -16.73 4.24 15.65
C ALA A 224 -15.79 4.39 14.45
N ASP A 225 -16.21 5.03 13.35
CA ASP A 225 -15.36 5.26 12.16
C ASP A 225 -14.53 6.54 12.26
N SER A 226 -15.00 7.60 12.96
CA SER A 226 -14.17 8.78 13.25
C SER A 226 -13.10 8.50 14.32
N VAL A 227 -13.34 7.51 15.21
CA VAL A 227 -12.43 7.14 16.30
C VAL A 227 -11.82 5.73 16.16
N LEU A 228 -12.13 4.93 15.13
CA LEU A 228 -11.57 3.57 14.89
C LEU A 228 -11.60 2.64 16.12
N LEU A 229 -12.66 2.69 16.94
CA LEU A 229 -12.78 1.87 18.14
C LEU A 229 -13.09 0.42 17.76
N ARG A 230 -12.36 -0.55 18.33
CA ARG A 230 -12.72 -1.97 18.16
C ARG A 230 -13.95 -2.29 19.02
N GLU A 231 -14.77 -3.25 18.58
CA GLU A 231 -16.00 -3.65 19.27
C GLU A 231 -15.79 -3.99 20.77
N ASP A 232 -14.59 -4.44 21.14
CA ASP A 232 -14.21 -4.86 22.49
C ASP A 232 -13.58 -3.74 23.36
N GLU A 233 -13.13 -2.64 22.76
CA GLU A 233 -12.37 -1.61 23.48
C GLU A 233 -13.23 -0.81 24.48
N VAL A 234 -14.43 -0.38 24.09
CA VAL A 234 -15.35 0.36 24.98
C VAL A 234 -15.82 -0.53 26.14
N PRO A 235 -16.32 -1.76 25.90
CA PRO A 235 -16.65 -2.68 26.99
C PRO A 235 -15.48 -2.95 27.94
N ALA A 236 -14.27 -3.16 27.44
CA ALA A 236 -13.10 -3.46 28.28
C ALA A 236 -12.69 -2.29 29.19
N ILE A 237 -12.72 -1.05 28.66
CA ILE A 237 -12.45 0.14 29.48
C ILE A 237 -13.57 0.36 30.50
N THR A 238 -14.83 0.21 30.10
CA THR A 238 -15.97 0.37 31.01
C THR A 238 -16.00 -0.68 32.10
N GLU A 239 -15.66 -1.94 31.81
CA GLU A 239 -15.49 -2.99 32.82
C GLU A 239 -14.38 -2.60 33.81
N CYS A 240 -13.22 -2.19 33.30
CA CYS A 240 -12.11 -1.76 34.15
C CYS A 240 -12.50 -0.59 35.06
N LEU A 241 -13.23 0.40 34.53
CA LEU A 241 -13.69 1.55 35.32
C LEU A 241 -14.76 1.16 36.34
N ASN A 242 -15.63 0.21 36.02
CA ASN A 242 -16.60 -0.35 36.98
C ASN A 242 -15.88 -1.04 38.15
N ASP A 243 -14.87 -1.86 37.86
CA ASP A 243 -14.07 -2.53 38.90
C ASP A 243 -13.29 -1.55 39.79
N LEU A 244 -12.90 -0.42 39.22
CA LEU A 244 -12.23 0.66 39.94
C LEU A 244 -13.19 1.57 40.72
N SER A 245 -14.49 1.51 40.43
CA SER A 245 -15.50 2.41 41.01
C SER A 245 -16.20 1.76 42.22
N PRO A 246 -16.52 2.52 43.28
CA PRO A 246 -17.19 1.98 44.47
C PRO A 246 -18.65 1.62 44.23
N THR A 247 -19.25 2.18 43.17
CA THR A 247 -20.61 1.92 42.72
C THR A 247 -20.61 1.64 41.22
N PRO A 248 -21.51 0.78 40.72
CA PRO A 248 -21.65 0.55 39.28
C PRO A 248 -21.88 1.85 38.52
N LEU A 249 -21.21 2.00 37.38
CA LEU A 249 -21.35 3.14 36.50
C LEU A 249 -22.71 3.10 35.80
N SER A 250 -23.39 4.24 35.77
CA SER A 250 -24.66 4.37 35.08
C SER A 250 -24.44 4.45 33.56
N PRO A 251 -25.15 3.65 32.76
CA PRO A 251 -25.11 3.75 31.31
C PRO A 251 -25.70 5.09 30.86
N VAL A 252 -25.10 5.69 29.84
CA VAL A 252 -25.59 6.89 29.15
C VAL A 252 -26.85 6.55 28.35
N HIS A 253 -26.94 5.32 27.83
CA HIS A 253 -28.03 4.91 26.95
C HIS A 253 -28.41 3.43 27.14
N VAL A 254 -29.71 3.11 27.16
CA VAL A 254 -30.21 1.75 27.47
C VAL A 254 -29.81 0.72 26.41
N LYS A 255 -29.75 1.10 25.12
CA LYS A 255 -29.30 0.23 24.02
C LYS A 255 -27.80 -0.06 24.03
N PHE A 256 -26.99 0.75 24.73
CA PHE A 256 -25.52 0.64 24.74
C PHE A 256 -24.98 0.66 26.17
N PRO A 257 -25.15 -0.43 26.94
CA PRO A 257 -24.83 -0.47 28.37
C PRO A 257 -23.34 -0.27 28.68
N ALA A 258 -22.45 -0.53 27.72
CA ALA A 258 -21.01 -0.29 27.85
C ALA A 258 -20.64 1.20 27.73
N LEU A 259 -21.52 2.06 27.23
CA LEU A 259 -21.29 3.50 27.18
C LEU A 259 -21.81 4.11 28.49
N THR A 260 -20.90 4.43 29.42
CA THR A 260 -21.24 4.94 30.76
C THR A 260 -20.73 6.35 30.99
N HIS A 261 -21.32 7.06 31.95
CA HIS A 261 -20.71 8.31 32.43
C HIS A 261 -19.35 8.02 33.07
N LEU A 262 -18.30 8.76 32.65
CA LEU A 262 -16.98 8.61 33.24
C LEU A 262 -16.99 9.03 34.72
N PRO A 263 -16.43 8.22 35.63
CA PRO A 263 -16.37 8.56 37.05
C PRO A 263 -15.36 9.68 37.32
N SER A 264 -15.52 10.37 38.44
CA SER A 264 -14.46 11.24 38.97
C SER A 264 -13.24 10.39 39.37
N PRO A 265 -12.01 10.74 38.95
CA PRO A 265 -10.80 10.03 39.37
C PRO A 265 -10.60 9.97 40.89
N GLU A 266 -11.17 10.92 41.64
CA GLU A 266 -11.08 10.95 43.10
C GLU A 266 -11.83 9.81 43.78
N ASN A 267 -12.87 9.30 43.10
CA ASN A 267 -13.74 8.24 43.58
C ASN A 267 -13.19 6.85 43.25
N LEU A 268 -12.11 6.73 42.47
CA LEU A 268 -11.54 5.43 42.10
C LEU A 268 -10.74 4.80 43.24
N ALA A 269 -10.79 3.47 43.33
CA ALA A 269 -10.00 2.66 44.25
C ALA A 269 -8.49 2.78 43.98
N VAL A 270 -8.10 3.01 42.72
CA VAL A 270 -6.71 3.25 42.30
C VAL A 270 -6.57 4.71 41.88
N LYS A 271 -5.68 5.44 42.57
CA LYS A 271 -5.30 6.80 42.21
C LYS A 271 -3.96 6.76 41.49
N SER A 272 -3.97 7.07 40.20
CA SER A 272 -2.78 7.04 39.36
C SER A 272 -2.72 8.26 38.45
N CYS A 273 -1.52 8.79 38.27
CA CYS A 273 -1.23 9.88 37.36
C CYS A 273 0.27 9.83 37.03
N TRP A 274 0.59 9.42 35.82
CA TRP A 274 1.98 9.32 35.36
C TRP A 274 2.35 10.51 34.48
N ALA A 275 3.66 10.73 34.30
CA ALA A 275 4.10 11.65 33.27
C ALA A 275 3.79 11.08 31.88
N LEU A 276 3.38 11.94 30.95
CA LEU A 276 3.18 11.56 29.57
C LEU A 276 4.52 11.11 28.92
N PRO A 277 4.50 10.06 28.08
CA PRO A 277 5.70 9.57 27.43
C PRO A 277 6.22 10.57 26.40
N SER A 278 7.55 10.61 26.21
CA SER A 278 8.15 11.43 25.14
C SER A 278 7.67 10.93 23.77
N VAL A 279 7.34 11.87 22.88
CA VAL A 279 7.04 11.57 21.47
C VAL A 279 8.30 10.93 20.83
N PRO A 280 8.19 9.81 20.08
CA PRO A 280 9.34 9.21 19.40
C PRO A 280 10.10 10.22 18.52
N LEU A 281 11.43 10.24 18.61
CA LEU A 281 12.35 11.25 18.05
C LEU A 281 12.29 11.48 16.52
N ALA A 282 11.55 10.67 15.76
CA ALA A 282 11.34 10.84 14.31
C ALA A 282 10.48 12.07 13.93
N ARG A 283 10.20 13.01 14.86
CA ARG A 283 9.06 13.94 14.75
C ARG A 283 9.32 15.40 15.17
N ARG A 284 10.57 15.86 15.24
CA ARG A 284 10.88 17.27 15.65
C ARG A 284 11.25 18.25 14.53
N THR A 285 11.31 17.82 13.27
CA THR A 285 11.55 18.73 12.13
C THR A 285 10.48 18.53 11.07
N ILE A 286 9.34 19.20 11.24
CA ILE A 286 8.27 19.26 10.23
C ILE A 286 7.71 20.70 10.21
N SER A 287 7.67 21.28 9.01
CA SER A 287 7.05 22.57 8.67
C SER A 287 5.51 22.48 8.72
N PRO A 288 4.77 23.60 8.63
CA PRO A 288 3.33 23.65 8.96
C PRO A 288 2.35 22.93 8.03
N GLU A 289 2.78 22.09 7.09
CA GLU A 289 1.90 21.51 6.08
C GLU A 289 2.06 19.99 5.99
N THR A 290 0.92 19.29 6.10
CA THR A 290 0.67 17.85 5.90
C THR A 290 0.95 16.89 7.07
N HIS A 291 -0.12 16.57 7.79
CA HIS A 291 -0.22 15.41 8.67
C HIS A 291 -0.76 14.20 7.90
N THR A 292 -0.12 13.04 8.01
CA THR A 292 -0.78 11.74 8.28
C THR A 292 0.27 10.65 8.58
N TRP A 293 0.15 10.01 9.74
CA TRP A 293 0.83 8.76 10.10
C TRP A 293 -0.16 7.86 10.84
N GLY A 294 -0.31 6.60 10.41
CA GLY A 294 -1.19 5.63 11.05
C GLY A 294 -1.42 4.31 10.29
N ASN A 295 -0.42 3.77 9.59
CA ASN A 295 -0.59 2.51 8.84
C ASN A 295 -0.04 1.31 9.64
N THR A 296 -0.91 0.58 10.34
CA THR A 296 -0.73 -0.86 10.64
C THR A 296 -2.08 -1.53 10.86
N ARG A 297 -2.63 -2.17 9.82
CA ARG A 297 -3.44 -3.40 9.96
C ARG A 297 -3.22 -4.32 8.76
N SER A 298 -2.58 -5.45 9.04
CA SER A 298 -2.72 -6.68 8.26
C SER A 298 -4.17 -7.19 8.39
N ASN A 299 -4.79 -7.46 7.24
CA ASN A 299 -5.83 -8.47 6.98
C ASN A 299 -6.97 -8.60 8.01
N TYR A 300 -8.05 -7.83 7.81
CA TYR A 300 -9.47 -8.22 7.71
C TYR A 300 -10.35 -6.98 8.00
N GLN A 301 -11.15 -6.50 7.04
CA GLN A 301 -12.17 -5.47 7.24
C GLN A 301 -13.48 -5.87 6.54
N PRO A 302 -14.63 -5.86 7.24
CA PRO A 302 -15.90 -5.48 6.65
C PRO A 302 -16.01 -3.94 6.57
N ARG A 303 -16.78 -3.49 5.59
CA ARG A 303 -16.84 -2.15 4.96
C ARG A 303 -17.45 -1.05 5.84
N ASN A 304 -16.92 0.19 5.74
CA ASN A 304 -17.70 1.45 5.67
C ASN A 304 -16.86 2.60 5.06
N ILE A 305 -17.52 3.49 4.29
CA ILE A 305 -16.97 4.31 3.19
C ILE A 305 -16.92 5.80 3.58
N ASN A 306 -15.73 6.42 3.55
CA ASN A 306 -15.50 7.86 3.77
C ASN A 306 -15.68 8.66 2.45
N PRO A 307 -16.31 9.86 2.41
CA PRO A 307 -16.66 10.54 1.15
C PRO A 307 -15.54 11.40 0.50
N ALA A 308 -14.38 11.60 1.15
CA ALA A 308 -13.30 12.48 0.66
C ALA A 308 -11.95 11.77 0.38
N MET A 309 -11.81 10.48 0.66
CA MET A 309 -10.66 9.69 0.22
C MET A 309 -10.88 9.17 -1.21
N GLU A 310 -9.83 9.23 -2.03
CA GLU A 310 -9.80 8.50 -3.30
C GLU A 310 -10.17 7.04 -3.05
N VAL A 311 -11.19 6.56 -3.75
CA VAL A 311 -11.64 5.19 -3.60
C VAL A 311 -10.84 4.29 -4.53
N ASP A 312 -10.30 3.21 -3.98
CA ASP A 312 -9.71 2.14 -4.77
C ASP A 312 -10.77 1.42 -5.62
N ALA A 313 -10.32 0.70 -6.64
CA ALA A 313 -11.19 0.05 -7.61
C ALA A 313 -12.16 -0.95 -6.96
N ALA A 314 -11.70 -1.72 -5.97
CA ALA A 314 -12.56 -2.69 -5.28
C ALA A 314 -13.67 -1.96 -4.53
N THR A 315 -13.35 -0.90 -3.78
CA THR A 315 -14.32 -0.09 -3.04
C THR A 315 -15.32 0.59 -4.00
N LEU A 316 -14.82 1.22 -5.07
CA LEU A 316 -15.62 1.90 -6.08
C LEU A 316 -16.63 0.97 -6.75
N PHE A 317 -16.15 -0.12 -7.33
CA PHE A 317 -16.98 -1.04 -8.11
C PHE A 317 -17.88 -1.90 -7.22
N ASN A 318 -17.47 -2.20 -5.97
CA ASN A 318 -18.38 -2.82 -5.01
C ASN A 318 -19.62 -1.94 -4.74
N ALA A 319 -19.44 -0.62 -4.66
CA ALA A 319 -20.53 0.33 -4.42
C ALA A 319 -21.40 0.57 -5.67
N LEU A 320 -20.82 0.50 -6.88
CA LEU A 320 -21.56 0.72 -8.13
C LEU A 320 -22.46 -0.47 -8.49
N GLY A 321 -21.94 -1.70 -8.49
CA GLY A 321 -22.71 -2.90 -8.88
C GLY A 321 -23.47 -2.74 -10.21
N GLU A 322 -24.75 -3.12 -10.23
CA GLU A 322 -25.62 -3.03 -11.41
C GLU A 322 -25.77 -1.62 -12.00
N ARG A 323 -25.52 -0.55 -11.21
CA ARG A 323 -25.54 0.82 -11.73
C ARG A 323 -24.50 0.99 -12.85
N TYR A 324 -23.33 0.37 -12.71
CA TYR A 324 -22.29 0.39 -13.74
C TYR A 324 -22.75 -0.33 -15.01
N GLU A 325 -23.42 -1.48 -14.88
CA GLU A 325 -24.00 -2.20 -16.02
C GLU A 325 -24.99 -1.32 -16.79
N HIS A 326 -25.97 -0.73 -16.11
CA HIS A 326 -26.96 0.14 -16.73
C HIS A 326 -26.32 1.35 -17.44
N ALA A 327 -25.17 1.81 -16.96
CA ALA A 327 -24.46 2.94 -17.52
C ALA A 327 -23.70 2.60 -18.83
N TYR A 328 -23.11 1.40 -18.92
CA TYR A 328 -22.10 1.07 -19.94
C TYR A 328 -22.36 -0.18 -20.79
N ALA A 329 -23.31 -1.06 -20.42
CA ALA A 329 -23.51 -2.35 -21.09
C ALA A 329 -23.84 -2.23 -22.59
N ASP A 330 -24.47 -1.14 -23.00
CA ASP A 330 -24.91 -0.90 -24.37
C ASP A 330 -23.92 -0.11 -25.22
N SER A 331 -22.65 0.00 -24.80
CA SER A 331 -21.62 0.73 -25.55
C SER A 331 -21.46 0.15 -26.96
N PRO A 332 -21.87 0.85 -28.05
CA PRO A 332 -21.92 0.26 -29.38
C PRO A 332 -20.53 -0.11 -29.91
N GLY A 333 -19.52 0.67 -29.55
CA GLY A 333 -18.14 0.40 -29.96
C GLY A 333 -17.58 -0.85 -29.30
N LEU A 334 -17.90 -1.08 -28.02
CA LEU A 334 -17.50 -2.29 -27.30
C LEU A 334 -18.20 -3.52 -27.86
N LEU A 335 -19.53 -3.46 -28.04
CA LEU A 335 -20.31 -4.55 -28.64
C LEU A 335 -19.76 -4.98 -30.01
N GLN A 336 -19.47 -4.01 -30.90
CA GLN A 336 -18.90 -4.30 -32.22
C GLN A 336 -17.53 -4.96 -32.15
N VAL A 337 -16.66 -4.54 -31.21
CA VAL A 337 -15.33 -5.16 -31.04
C VAL A 337 -15.47 -6.57 -30.45
N THR A 338 -16.37 -6.77 -29.49
CA THR A 338 -16.65 -8.09 -28.93
C THR A 338 -17.19 -9.04 -29.99
N GLU A 339 -18.13 -8.61 -30.82
CA GLU A 339 -18.66 -9.39 -31.96
C GLU A 339 -17.57 -9.73 -32.98
N TYR A 340 -16.70 -8.75 -33.31
CA TYR A 340 -15.54 -8.99 -34.17
C TYR A 340 -14.66 -10.10 -33.61
N VAL A 341 -14.31 -10.06 -32.32
CA VAL A 341 -13.44 -11.08 -31.71
C VAL A 341 -14.13 -12.43 -31.60
N VAL A 342 -15.42 -12.49 -31.25
CA VAL A 342 -16.21 -13.73 -31.28
C VAL A 342 -16.14 -14.39 -32.67
N SER A 343 -16.22 -13.59 -33.75
CA SER A 343 -16.12 -14.12 -35.12
C SER A 343 -14.74 -14.69 -35.50
N LYS A 344 -13.70 -14.39 -34.72
CA LYS A 344 -12.33 -14.84 -34.93
C LYS A 344 -11.93 -16.01 -34.05
N LEU A 345 -12.66 -16.25 -32.97
CA LEU A 345 -12.35 -17.31 -32.02
C LEU A 345 -12.79 -18.69 -32.54
N PRO A 346 -11.96 -19.73 -32.38
CA PRO A 346 -12.40 -21.11 -32.56
C PRO A 346 -13.63 -21.45 -31.70
N CYS A 347 -14.42 -22.44 -32.14
CA CYS A 347 -15.53 -22.94 -31.33
C CYS A 347 -15.02 -23.42 -29.96
N SER A 348 -15.77 -23.10 -28.90
CA SER A 348 -15.46 -23.53 -27.53
C SER A 348 -14.11 -23.06 -26.98
N SER A 349 -13.57 -21.94 -27.49
CA SER A 349 -12.39 -21.28 -26.92
C SER A 349 -12.48 -20.98 -25.42
N HIS A 350 -11.33 -20.96 -24.75
CA HIS A 350 -11.16 -20.46 -23.38
C HIS A 350 -10.85 -18.97 -23.42
N VAL A 351 -11.66 -18.16 -22.73
CA VAL A 351 -11.53 -16.70 -22.74
C VAL A 351 -11.54 -16.16 -21.32
N LEU A 352 -10.71 -15.15 -21.07
CA LEU A 352 -10.60 -14.48 -19.77
C LEU A 352 -11.04 -13.03 -19.87
N ASP A 353 -12.02 -12.64 -19.06
CA ASP A 353 -12.47 -11.25 -18.88
C ASP A 353 -11.86 -10.68 -17.59
N VAL A 354 -10.95 -9.71 -17.73
CA VAL A 354 -10.12 -9.14 -16.67
C VAL A 354 -10.68 -7.79 -16.23
N GLY A 355 -11.10 -7.70 -14.97
CA GLY A 355 -11.99 -6.64 -14.52
C GLY A 355 -13.38 -6.82 -15.14
N CYS A 356 -13.92 -8.04 -15.01
CA CYS A 356 -15.14 -8.43 -15.71
C CYS A 356 -16.40 -7.67 -15.29
N GLY A 357 -16.34 -6.90 -14.19
CA GLY A 357 -17.48 -6.16 -13.67
C GLY A 357 -18.67 -7.08 -13.43
N THR A 358 -19.85 -6.67 -13.89
CA THR A 358 -21.07 -7.50 -13.79
C THR A 358 -21.13 -8.60 -14.87
N GLY A 359 -20.10 -8.79 -15.68
CA GLY A 359 -20.04 -9.78 -16.76
C GLY A 359 -20.73 -9.34 -18.07
N LYS A 360 -21.32 -8.15 -18.13
CA LYS A 360 -21.91 -7.60 -19.36
C LYS A 360 -21.17 -6.35 -19.83
N PRO A 361 -21.03 -6.14 -21.15
CA PRO A 361 -21.55 -7.01 -22.22
C PRO A 361 -20.61 -8.17 -22.60
N VAL A 362 -19.34 -8.11 -22.17
CA VAL A 362 -18.25 -8.96 -22.69
C VAL A 362 -18.44 -10.43 -22.34
N ALA A 363 -18.39 -10.79 -21.06
CA ALA A 363 -18.52 -12.17 -20.61
C ALA A 363 -19.83 -12.83 -21.11
N ALA A 364 -20.94 -12.08 -21.08
CA ALA A 364 -22.24 -12.54 -21.56
C ALA A 364 -22.26 -12.87 -23.05
N ALA A 365 -21.67 -12.01 -23.90
CA ALA A 365 -21.57 -12.25 -25.33
C ALA A 365 -20.69 -13.46 -25.65
N LEU A 366 -19.55 -13.60 -24.96
CA LEU A 366 -18.63 -14.72 -25.10
C LEU A 366 -19.27 -16.06 -24.69
N ALA A 367 -19.99 -16.07 -23.56
CA ALA A 367 -20.72 -17.24 -23.09
C ALA A 367 -21.85 -17.62 -24.06
N SER A 368 -22.60 -16.64 -24.57
CA SER A 368 -23.68 -16.86 -25.54
C SER A 368 -23.17 -17.40 -26.87
N ALA A 369 -21.92 -17.10 -27.23
CA ALA A 369 -21.24 -17.67 -28.39
C ALA A 369 -20.70 -19.10 -28.17
N GLY A 370 -20.88 -19.68 -26.98
CA GLY A 370 -20.48 -21.06 -26.65
C GLY A 370 -19.02 -21.22 -26.22
N HIS A 371 -18.36 -20.14 -25.79
CA HIS A 371 -17.00 -20.17 -25.26
C HIS A 371 -16.97 -20.48 -23.76
N THR A 372 -15.86 -21.02 -23.27
CA THR A 372 -15.59 -21.23 -21.84
C THR A 372 -15.07 -19.94 -21.24
N VAL A 373 -15.92 -19.25 -20.48
CA VAL A 373 -15.62 -17.94 -19.90
C VAL A 373 -15.05 -18.06 -18.50
N TYR A 374 -13.91 -17.42 -18.28
CA TYR A 374 -13.35 -17.10 -16.98
C TYR A 374 -13.46 -15.59 -16.76
N GLY A 375 -13.86 -15.16 -15.57
CA GLY A 375 -13.93 -13.74 -15.23
C GLY A 375 -13.27 -13.47 -13.89
N ILE A 376 -12.47 -12.41 -13.83
CA ILE A 376 -11.87 -11.94 -12.58
C ILE A 376 -12.16 -10.46 -12.37
N ASP A 377 -12.43 -10.09 -11.12
CA ASP A 377 -12.56 -8.68 -10.72
C ASP A 377 -12.10 -8.54 -9.25
N VAL A 378 -11.61 -7.37 -8.87
CA VAL A 378 -11.24 -7.08 -7.47
C VAL A 378 -12.47 -6.79 -6.60
N ALA A 379 -13.60 -6.39 -7.20
CA ALA A 379 -14.85 -6.11 -6.53
C ALA A 379 -15.73 -7.37 -6.41
N GLU A 380 -15.79 -7.94 -5.20
CA GLU A 380 -16.62 -9.11 -4.89
C GLU A 380 -18.09 -8.98 -5.32
N ASN A 381 -18.69 -7.79 -5.17
CA ASN A 381 -20.07 -7.55 -5.59
C ASN A 381 -20.25 -7.68 -7.10
N MET A 382 -19.27 -7.22 -7.88
CA MET A 382 -19.26 -7.35 -9.34
C MET A 382 -19.20 -8.82 -9.76
N VAL A 383 -18.26 -9.58 -9.19
CA VAL A 383 -18.11 -11.02 -9.40
C VAL A 383 -19.40 -11.78 -9.05
N ARG A 384 -20.04 -11.45 -7.92
CA ARG A 384 -21.31 -12.05 -7.50
C ARG A 384 -22.42 -11.81 -8.51
N ILE A 385 -22.53 -10.60 -9.05
CA ILE A 385 -23.53 -10.27 -10.09
C ILE A 385 -23.21 -11.05 -11.37
N ALA A 386 -21.95 -11.03 -11.83
CA ALA A 386 -21.52 -11.77 -13.02
C ALA A 386 -21.85 -13.27 -12.95
N ALA A 387 -21.48 -13.91 -11.84
CA ALA A 387 -21.75 -15.33 -11.60
C ALA A 387 -23.25 -15.67 -11.57
N SER A 388 -24.12 -14.72 -11.20
CA SER A 388 -25.56 -14.93 -11.14
C SER A 388 -26.26 -14.86 -12.50
N GLN A 389 -25.65 -14.24 -13.51
CA GLN A 389 -26.30 -13.94 -14.79
C GLN A 389 -25.55 -14.40 -16.04
N VAL A 390 -24.28 -14.80 -15.92
CA VAL A 390 -23.46 -15.28 -17.02
C VAL A 390 -22.97 -16.71 -16.74
N GLN A 391 -23.09 -17.59 -17.72
CA GLN A 391 -22.49 -18.92 -17.65
C GLN A 391 -20.95 -18.81 -17.75
N GLY A 392 -20.23 -19.13 -16.68
CA GLY A 392 -18.77 -19.06 -16.62
C GLY A 392 -18.23 -19.32 -15.22
N THR A 393 -16.90 -19.25 -15.09
CA THR A 393 -16.22 -19.31 -13.79
C THR A 393 -15.75 -17.92 -13.39
N PHE A 394 -16.32 -17.37 -12.32
CA PHE A 394 -16.01 -16.02 -11.85
C PHE A 394 -15.37 -16.07 -10.47
N SER A 395 -14.31 -15.28 -10.25
CA SER A 395 -13.60 -15.23 -8.97
C SER A 395 -13.11 -13.83 -8.63
N THR A 396 -13.20 -13.47 -7.35
CA THR A 396 -12.59 -12.23 -6.83
C THR A 396 -11.07 -12.38 -6.83
N ALA A 397 -10.38 -11.61 -7.69
CA ALA A 397 -8.93 -11.71 -7.83
C ALA A 397 -8.29 -10.42 -8.35
N ASP A 398 -7.05 -10.19 -7.96
CA ASP A 398 -6.21 -9.11 -8.47
C ASP A 398 -5.40 -9.59 -9.69
N MET A 399 -5.55 -8.93 -10.83
CA MET A 399 -4.85 -9.29 -12.07
C MET A 399 -3.32 -9.26 -11.96
N ARG A 400 -2.77 -8.48 -11.01
CA ARG A 400 -1.32 -8.37 -10.75
C ARG A 400 -0.73 -9.67 -10.21
N THR A 401 -1.54 -10.48 -9.51
CA THR A 401 -1.09 -11.73 -8.86
C THR A 401 -1.84 -12.97 -9.34
N TYR A 402 -2.94 -12.81 -10.08
CA TYR A 402 -3.75 -13.91 -10.60
C TYR A 402 -3.01 -14.75 -11.65
N SER A 403 -3.15 -16.08 -11.58
CA SER A 403 -2.67 -16.99 -12.61
C SER A 403 -3.85 -17.81 -13.14
N PRO A 404 -4.15 -17.74 -14.45
CA PRO A 404 -5.24 -18.50 -15.03
C PRO A 404 -4.98 -20.01 -14.97
N PRO A 405 -6.02 -20.83 -14.85
CA PRO A 405 -5.87 -22.29 -14.78
C PRO A 405 -5.41 -22.92 -16.10
N VAL A 406 -5.62 -22.21 -17.22
CA VAL A 406 -5.27 -22.64 -18.58
C VAL A 406 -4.77 -21.45 -19.39
N LYS A 407 -4.06 -21.71 -20.48
CA LYS A 407 -3.78 -20.66 -21.48
C LYS A 407 -5.06 -20.28 -22.21
N MET A 408 -5.23 -18.99 -22.47
CA MET A 408 -6.44 -18.40 -23.04
C MET A 408 -6.30 -18.21 -24.55
N ASP A 409 -7.39 -18.38 -25.28
CA ASP A 409 -7.50 -18.03 -26.70
C ASP A 409 -7.75 -16.52 -26.87
N ALA A 410 -8.46 -15.90 -25.91
CA ALA A 410 -8.54 -14.45 -25.80
C ALA A 410 -8.54 -13.95 -24.34
N VAL A 411 -7.99 -12.74 -24.16
CA VAL A 411 -8.03 -11.97 -22.92
C VAL A 411 -8.69 -10.63 -23.22
N PHE A 412 -9.69 -10.25 -22.45
CA PHE A 412 -10.32 -8.94 -22.50
C PHE A 412 -9.95 -8.18 -21.22
N ALA A 413 -9.55 -6.92 -21.35
CA ALA A 413 -9.31 -6.02 -20.22
C ALA A 413 -9.91 -4.65 -20.58
N ILE A 414 -11.18 -4.45 -20.21
CA ILE A 414 -11.99 -3.34 -20.67
C ILE A 414 -12.20 -2.35 -19.52
N TYR A 415 -11.53 -1.20 -19.60
CA TYR A 415 -11.53 -0.14 -18.60
C TYR A 415 -11.18 -0.66 -17.19
N SER A 416 -10.20 -1.55 -17.08
CA SER A 416 -9.84 -2.19 -15.80
C SER A 416 -8.42 -1.86 -15.30
N LEU A 417 -7.65 -1.04 -16.06
CA LEU A 417 -6.26 -0.70 -15.74
C LEU A 417 -6.05 0.71 -15.17
N PHE A 418 -7.08 1.55 -15.14
CA PHE A 418 -6.93 3.00 -14.92
C PHE A 418 -6.54 3.41 -13.49
N GLN A 419 -6.57 2.50 -12.51
CA GLN A 419 -6.06 2.75 -11.14
C GLN A 419 -4.81 1.93 -10.80
N ILE A 420 -4.16 1.33 -11.79
CA ILE A 420 -2.91 0.56 -11.61
C ILE A 420 -1.72 1.49 -11.88
N LEU A 421 -0.66 1.36 -11.09
CA LEU A 421 0.56 2.16 -11.25
C LEU A 421 1.23 1.91 -12.62
N PRO A 422 2.07 2.83 -13.13
CA PRO A 422 2.62 2.70 -14.49
C PRO A 422 3.41 1.41 -14.73
N SER A 423 4.33 1.06 -13.82
CA SER A 423 5.16 -0.15 -13.90
C SER A 423 4.33 -1.43 -13.74
N ASP A 424 3.37 -1.44 -12.81
CA ASP A 424 2.41 -2.52 -12.64
C ASP A 424 1.52 -2.70 -13.88
N THR A 425 1.14 -1.61 -14.56
CA THR A 425 0.36 -1.64 -15.80
C THR A 425 1.15 -2.32 -16.91
N HIS A 426 2.43 -1.96 -17.06
CA HIS A 426 3.33 -2.65 -17.97
C HIS A 426 3.40 -4.15 -17.62
N LYS A 427 3.70 -4.49 -16.37
CA LYS A 427 3.77 -5.88 -15.88
C LYS A 427 2.50 -6.66 -16.21
N VAL A 428 1.32 -6.09 -15.97
CA VAL A 428 0.02 -6.71 -16.26
C VAL A 428 -0.17 -6.97 -17.75
N VAL A 429 0.21 -6.04 -18.63
CA VAL A 429 0.13 -6.26 -20.10
C VAL A 429 1.05 -7.40 -20.55
N TYR A 430 2.27 -7.49 -20.00
CA TYR A 430 3.15 -8.65 -20.26
C TYR A 430 2.53 -9.95 -19.75
N ARG A 431 1.84 -9.94 -18.60
CA ARG A 431 1.09 -11.10 -18.09
C ARG A 431 -0.05 -11.50 -19.01
N PHE A 432 -0.76 -10.54 -19.63
CA PHE A 432 -1.79 -10.87 -20.62
C PHE A 432 -1.21 -11.65 -21.80
N ALA A 433 -0.05 -11.24 -22.31
CA ALA A 433 0.67 -11.98 -23.35
C ALA A 433 1.13 -13.37 -22.86
N GLU A 434 1.53 -13.50 -21.59
CA GLU A 434 1.85 -14.80 -21.00
C GLU A 434 0.63 -15.70 -20.91
N TRP A 435 -0.53 -15.17 -20.54
CA TRP A 435 -1.76 -15.96 -20.37
C TRP A 435 -2.32 -16.46 -21.70
N LEU A 436 -2.04 -15.76 -22.79
CA LEU A 436 -2.48 -16.14 -24.12
C LEU A 436 -1.68 -17.32 -24.69
N LYS A 437 -2.40 -18.20 -25.41
CA LYS A 437 -1.80 -19.14 -26.37
C LYS A 437 -1.12 -18.37 -27.50
N GLU A 438 -0.26 -19.06 -28.25
CA GLU A 438 0.20 -18.55 -29.53
C GLU A 438 -0.99 -18.15 -30.40
N ASP A 439 -0.87 -17.06 -31.15
CA ASP A 439 -1.94 -16.49 -31.98
C ASP A 439 -3.19 -16.02 -31.20
N GLY A 440 -3.13 -15.97 -29.86
CA GLY A 440 -4.21 -15.50 -29.01
C GLY A 440 -4.49 -14.00 -29.13
N ILE A 441 -5.71 -13.60 -28.79
CA ILE A 441 -6.20 -12.22 -28.97
C ILE A 441 -6.28 -11.48 -27.63
N LEU A 442 -5.66 -10.30 -27.54
CA LEU A 442 -5.88 -9.34 -26.47
C LEU A 442 -6.84 -8.25 -26.95
N VAL A 443 -7.88 -7.96 -26.16
CA VAL A 443 -8.73 -6.80 -26.33
C VAL A 443 -8.52 -5.87 -25.15
N LEU A 444 -8.02 -4.68 -25.42
CA LEU A 444 -7.75 -3.66 -24.42
C LEU A 444 -8.69 -2.47 -24.62
N GLY A 445 -9.44 -2.11 -23.57
CA GLY A 445 -10.25 -0.90 -23.54
C GLY A 445 -9.70 0.07 -22.49
N VAL A 446 -9.33 1.28 -22.90
CA VAL A 446 -8.64 2.27 -22.05
C VAL A 446 -9.09 3.69 -22.39
N SER A 447 -8.75 4.63 -21.51
CA SER A 447 -8.88 6.06 -21.76
C SER A 447 -7.49 6.65 -22.02
N PRO A 448 -7.22 7.25 -23.20
CA PRO A 448 -5.91 7.83 -23.48
C PRO A 448 -5.76 9.18 -22.76
N SER A 449 -4.53 9.66 -22.57
CA SER A 449 -4.26 10.97 -21.95
C SER A 449 -4.89 12.14 -22.71
N SER A 450 -5.12 12.01 -24.01
CA SER A 450 -5.88 12.99 -24.81
C SER A 450 -7.36 13.12 -24.41
N ALA A 451 -7.88 12.20 -23.58
CA ALA A 451 -9.21 12.27 -22.98
C ALA A 451 -9.29 13.23 -21.76
N LEU A 452 -8.15 13.67 -21.23
CA LEU A 452 -8.11 14.57 -20.08
C LEU A 452 -8.50 16.00 -20.47
N VAL A 453 -9.73 16.39 -20.11
CA VAL A 453 -10.24 17.75 -20.35
C VAL A 453 -9.48 18.75 -19.48
N GLY A 454 -8.80 19.70 -20.11
CA GLY A 454 -8.08 20.79 -19.44
C GLY A 454 -6.65 20.45 -19.00
N GLY A 455 -6.11 19.27 -19.33
CA GLY A 455 -4.71 18.90 -19.11
C GLY A 455 -4.25 18.88 -17.64
N LYS A 456 -5.19 18.84 -16.69
CA LYS A 456 -4.87 18.82 -15.26
C LYS A 456 -4.39 17.43 -14.84
N GLY A 457 -3.15 17.33 -14.41
CA GLY A 457 -2.54 16.11 -13.88
C GLY A 457 -1.03 16.25 -13.75
N VAL A 458 -0.39 15.27 -13.12
CA VAL A 458 1.07 15.15 -13.05
C VAL A 458 1.53 14.30 -14.22
N HIS A 459 2.41 14.85 -15.06
CA HIS A 459 2.98 14.13 -16.19
C HIS A 459 4.20 13.32 -15.75
N ASP A 460 4.24 12.05 -16.14
CA ASP A 460 5.41 11.20 -16.04
C ASP A 460 5.99 10.95 -17.44
N PRO A 461 7.14 11.56 -17.78
CA PRO A 461 7.75 11.41 -19.09
C PRO A 461 8.44 10.05 -19.29
N VAL A 462 8.71 9.27 -18.24
CA VAL A 462 9.38 7.96 -18.35
C VAL A 462 8.42 6.92 -18.89
N TRP A 463 7.16 6.99 -18.44
CA TRP A 463 6.09 6.08 -18.85
C TRP A 463 5.16 6.68 -19.92
N ASP A 464 5.31 7.98 -20.24
CA ASP A 464 4.43 8.73 -21.14
C ASP A 464 2.95 8.63 -20.71
N CYS A 465 2.72 9.01 -19.45
CA CYS A 465 1.41 8.95 -18.82
C CYS A 465 1.12 10.17 -17.95
N MET A 466 -0.17 10.39 -17.69
CA MET A 466 -0.70 11.46 -16.83
C MET A 466 -1.43 10.85 -15.65
N LYS A 467 -1.09 11.25 -14.43
CA LYS A 467 -1.85 10.93 -13.22
C LYS A 467 -2.78 12.09 -12.88
N SER A 468 -4.08 11.82 -12.75
CA SER A 468 -5.07 12.87 -12.48
C SER A 468 -6.07 12.44 -11.41
N LYS A 469 -6.41 13.37 -10.52
CA LYS A 469 -7.49 13.21 -9.55
C LYS A 469 -8.78 13.72 -10.17
N VAL A 470 -9.76 12.86 -10.32
CA VAL A 470 -11.04 13.18 -10.96
C VAL A 470 -12.20 12.69 -10.10
N THR A 471 -13.34 13.36 -10.18
CA THR A 471 -14.60 12.80 -9.67
C THR A 471 -15.24 11.99 -10.79
N TRP A 472 -15.33 10.68 -10.63
CA TRP A 472 -15.94 9.77 -11.59
C TRP A 472 -17.10 9.01 -10.93
N MET A 473 -18.27 9.03 -11.57
CA MET A 473 -19.52 8.47 -11.02
C MET A 473 -19.79 8.86 -9.55
N GLU A 474 -19.68 10.16 -9.24
CA GLU A 474 -19.86 10.76 -7.90
C GLU A 474 -18.80 10.38 -6.85
N ARG A 475 -17.70 9.71 -7.24
CA ARG A 475 -16.62 9.33 -6.32
C ARG A 475 -15.29 9.96 -6.73
N PRO A 476 -14.48 10.46 -5.78
CA PRO A 476 -13.12 10.89 -6.07
C PRO A 476 -12.24 9.67 -6.35
N VAL A 477 -11.50 9.69 -7.46
CA VAL A 477 -10.59 8.63 -7.87
C VAL A 477 -9.29 9.24 -8.41
N SER A 478 -8.18 8.51 -8.26
CA SER A 478 -6.96 8.76 -9.03
C SER A 478 -6.96 7.86 -10.25
N GLU A 479 -6.86 8.46 -11.43
CA GLU A 479 -6.78 7.74 -12.69
C GLU A 479 -5.44 7.97 -13.37
N LEU A 480 -4.93 6.93 -14.00
CA LEU A 480 -3.74 6.91 -14.82
C LEU A 480 -4.12 6.85 -16.30
N TYR A 481 -3.60 7.80 -17.07
CA TYR A 481 -3.86 7.91 -18.50
C TYR A 481 -2.54 7.88 -19.27
N PHE A 482 -2.23 6.73 -19.87
CA PHE A 482 -1.15 6.65 -20.85
C PHE A 482 -1.53 7.38 -22.14
N SER A 483 -0.55 7.91 -22.85
CA SER A 483 -0.76 8.42 -24.20
C SER A 483 -1.18 7.27 -25.15
N GLN A 484 -1.78 7.62 -26.29
CA GLN A 484 -2.11 6.63 -27.32
C GLN A 484 -0.84 5.92 -27.81
N THR A 485 0.22 6.68 -28.03
CA THR A 485 1.54 6.17 -28.42
C THR A 485 2.10 5.23 -27.36
N ALA A 486 1.96 5.56 -26.08
CA ALA A 486 2.45 4.73 -24.98
C ALA A 486 1.72 3.39 -24.91
N TRP A 487 0.39 3.37 -25.07
CA TRP A 487 -0.37 2.13 -25.16
C TRP A 487 0.06 1.25 -26.34
N LEU A 488 0.19 1.84 -27.53
CA LEU A 488 0.64 1.10 -28.72
C LEU A 488 2.09 0.61 -28.58
N ASN A 489 2.97 1.38 -27.95
CA ASN A 489 4.33 0.94 -27.70
C ASN A 489 4.36 -0.21 -26.71
N LEU A 490 3.68 -0.10 -25.56
CA LEU A 490 3.60 -1.17 -24.56
C LEU A 490 3.09 -2.48 -25.16
N LEU A 491 2.01 -2.43 -25.95
CA LEU A 491 1.48 -3.64 -26.59
C LEU A 491 2.46 -4.23 -27.61
N ARG A 492 3.13 -3.40 -28.41
CA ARG A 492 4.16 -3.88 -29.35
C ARG A 492 5.36 -4.48 -28.60
N GLU A 493 5.81 -3.81 -27.55
CA GLU A 493 6.90 -4.25 -26.68
C GLU A 493 6.59 -5.57 -25.97
N ALA A 494 5.31 -5.85 -25.68
CA ALA A 494 4.82 -7.11 -25.15
C ALA A 494 4.60 -8.21 -26.21
N GLY A 495 4.82 -7.90 -27.50
CA GLY A 495 4.76 -8.87 -28.59
C GLY A 495 3.38 -9.00 -29.25
N PHE A 496 2.60 -7.92 -29.31
CA PHE A 496 1.32 -7.88 -30.03
C PHE A 496 1.43 -7.17 -31.39
N ALA A 497 0.78 -7.75 -32.39
CA ALA A 497 0.47 -7.11 -33.66
C ALA A 497 -0.97 -6.57 -33.66
N PHE A 498 -1.18 -5.33 -34.10
CA PHE A 498 -2.49 -4.67 -34.05
C PHE A 498 -3.41 -5.11 -35.19
N GLU A 499 -4.66 -5.44 -34.85
CA GLU A 499 -5.72 -5.72 -35.84
C GLU A 499 -6.74 -4.59 -35.92
N VAL A 500 -7.14 -4.05 -34.77
CA VAL A 500 -8.17 -3.03 -34.66
C VAL A 500 -7.71 -1.95 -33.71
N GLU A 501 -7.88 -0.71 -34.13
CA GLU A 501 -7.75 0.47 -33.29
C GLU A 501 -9.01 1.30 -33.49
N LYS A 502 -9.73 1.57 -32.39
CA LYS A 502 -11.00 2.30 -32.45
C LYS A 502 -11.10 3.27 -31.31
N MET A 503 -11.30 4.53 -31.64
CA MET A 503 -11.55 5.59 -30.68
C MET A 503 -12.89 6.25 -30.96
N PHE A 504 -13.69 6.45 -29.93
CA PHE A 504 -15.00 7.10 -30.04
C PHE A 504 -15.40 7.75 -28.71
N ASN A 505 -16.29 8.72 -28.78
CA ASN A 505 -16.86 9.33 -27.59
C ASN A 505 -18.09 8.54 -27.15
N TYR A 506 -18.22 8.33 -25.85
CA TYR A 506 -19.38 7.71 -25.23
C TYR A 506 -19.91 8.62 -24.12
N ILE A 507 -21.24 8.68 -23.99
CA ILE A 507 -21.89 9.39 -22.90
C ILE A 507 -22.63 8.33 -22.09
N SER A 508 -22.29 8.23 -20.81
CA SER A 508 -22.90 7.27 -19.90
C SER A 508 -24.42 7.46 -19.81
N LYS A 509 -25.14 6.34 -19.75
CA LYS A 509 -26.59 6.34 -19.53
C LYS A 509 -26.97 6.69 -18.10
N ASP A 510 -26.02 6.71 -17.17
CA ASP A 510 -26.22 7.10 -15.79
C ASP A 510 -26.82 8.51 -15.67
N PRO A 511 -27.94 8.71 -14.96
CA PRO A 511 -28.57 10.03 -14.86
C PRO A 511 -27.72 11.07 -14.12
N LYS A 512 -26.81 10.64 -13.24
CA LYS A 512 -25.96 11.50 -12.41
C LYS A 512 -24.53 11.63 -12.94
N HIS A 513 -24.17 10.87 -13.97
CA HIS A 513 -22.85 10.93 -14.61
C HIS A 513 -23.02 11.11 -16.13
N LYS A 514 -23.12 12.37 -16.56
CA LYS A 514 -23.34 12.77 -17.97
C LYS A 514 -22.09 13.31 -18.67
N ARG A 515 -20.91 12.90 -18.19
CA ARG A 515 -19.63 13.27 -18.81
C ARG A 515 -19.47 12.53 -20.14
N THR A 516 -18.95 13.22 -21.15
CA THR A 516 -18.44 12.59 -22.37
C THR A 516 -17.08 11.97 -22.07
N GLU A 517 -16.95 10.68 -22.35
CA GLU A 517 -15.75 9.89 -22.14
C GLU A 517 -15.18 9.44 -23.48
N THR A 518 -13.86 9.50 -23.64
CA THR A 518 -13.17 9.00 -24.83
C THR A 518 -12.79 7.54 -24.62
N HIS A 519 -13.47 6.67 -25.34
CA HIS A 519 -13.24 5.23 -25.31
C HIS A 519 -12.21 4.87 -26.38
N TYR A 520 -11.10 4.25 -25.98
CA TYR A 520 -10.07 3.75 -26.89
C TYR A 520 -9.94 2.23 -26.77
N LEU A 521 -10.30 1.52 -27.84
CA LEU A 521 -10.28 0.06 -27.93
C LEU A 521 -9.20 -0.38 -28.90
N ILE A 522 -8.36 -1.32 -28.46
CA ILE A 522 -7.28 -1.92 -29.25
C ILE A 522 -7.47 -3.44 -29.24
N VAL A 523 -7.41 -4.06 -30.41
CA VAL A 523 -7.34 -5.52 -30.57
C VAL A 523 -5.95 -5.87 -31.07
N GLY A 524 -5.22 -6.66 -30.29
CA GLY A 524 -3.89 -7.16 -30.62
C GLY A 524 -3.86 -8.68 -30.70
N ARG A 525 -3.16 -9.23 -31.69
CA ARG A 525 -2.88 -10.66 -31.82
C ARG A 525 -1.45 -10.92 -31.35
N LYS A 526 -1.27 -11.91 -30.48
CA LYS A 526 0.04 -12.29 -29.97
C LYS A 526 0.89 -12.81 -31.12
N SER A 527 2.00 -12.12 -31.40
CA SER A 527 2.96 -12.47 -32.46
C SER A 527 4.26 -13.06 -31.95
N GLU A 528 4.60 -12.81 -30.68
CA GLU A 528 5.83 -13.32 -30.05
C GLU A 528 5.49 -14.32 -28.93
N SER A 529 6.17 -15.46 -28.93
CA SER A 529 5.86 -16.56 -28.01
C SER A 529 6.28 -16.30 -26.56
N HIS A 530 7.38 -15.57 -26.38
CA HIS A 530 8.02 -15.32 -25.09
C HIS A 530 7.98 -13.83 -24.73
N PRO A 531 6.90 -13.33 -24.11
CA PRO A 531 6.77 -11.91 -23.76
C PRO A 531 7.86 -11.43 -22.79
N LEU A 532 8.36 -12.29 -21.89
CA LEU A 532 9.46 -11.95 -20.97
C LEU A 532 10.80 -11.67 -21.66
N LEU A 533 10.96 -12.03 -22.93
CA LEU A 533 12.15 -11.67 -23.71
C LEU A 533 12.00 -10.28 -24.36
N GLY A 534 10.88 -9.59 -24.22
CA GLY A 534 10.74 -8.22 -24.69
C GLY A 534 11.69 -7.24 -23.98
N PRO A 535 11.60 -5.93 -24.28
CA PRO A 535 10.66 -5.32 -25.23
C PRO A 535 10.92 -5.71 -26.71
N TYR A 536 9.86 -5.89 -27.49
CA TYR A 536 9.93 -6.13 -28.94
C TYR A 536 9.65 -4.87 -29.78
N PRO A 537 10.11 -4.80 -31.04
CA PRO A 537 11.07 -5.73 -31.66
C PRO A 537 12.45 -5.57 -31.02
N PHE A 538 13.28 -6.62 -31.13
CA PHE A 538 14.65 -6.50 -30.66
C PHE A 538 15.43 -5.43 -31.43
N PRO A 539 16.36 -4.73 -30.78
CA PRO A 539 17.26 -3.80 -31.47
C PRO A 539 18.13 -4.54 -32.51
N GLU A 540 18.50 -3.82 -33.56
CA GLU A 540 19.46 -4.30 -34.57
C GLU A 540 20.88 -4.36 -33.98
N GLY A 541 21.68 -5.35 -34.41
CA GLY A 541 23.03 -5.57 -33.93
C GLY A 541 23.19 -6.70 -32.90
N LEU A 542 24.43 -6.92 -32.47
CA LEU A 542 24.75 -7.86 -31.38
C LEU A 542 24.33 -7.24 -30.03
N PRO A 543 24.04 -8.06 -29.00
CA PRO A 543 23.78 -7.53 -27.66
C PRO A 543 24.95 -6.64 -27.22
N GLY A 544 24.67 -5.38 -26.89
CA GLY A 544 25.71 -4.39 -26.58
C GLY A 544 26.44 -4.70 -25.27
N LYS A 545 27.72 -4.31 -25.19
CA LYS A 545 28.49 -4.31 -23.95
C LYS A 545 28.08 -3.10 -23.10
N SER A 546 27.59 -3.34 -21.89
CA SER A 546 27.36 -2.29 -20.89
C SER A 546 28.69 -1.94 -20.22
N MET A 547 29.12 -0.67 -20.23
CA MET A 547 30.25 -0.26 -19.39
C MET A 547 29.76 0.00 -17.98
N ARG A 548 29.61 -1.08 -17.20
CA ARG A 548 29.17 -1.02 -15.81
C ARG A 548 30.34 -0.75 -14.85
N ASN A 549 30.16 0.20 -13.94
CA ASN A 549 31.07 0.45 -12.83
C ASN A 549 30.82 -0.56 -11.69
N GLU A 550 31.73 -1.51 -11.50
CA GLU A 550 31.57 -2.59 -10.52
C GLU A 550 31.44 -2.11 -9.06
N PRO A 551 32.25 -1.17 -8.53
CA PRO A 551 32.05 -0.64 -7.19
C PRO A 551 30.68 0.01 -6.97
N ALA A 552 30.19 0.81 -7.93
CA ALA A 552 28.87 1.42 -7.85
C ALA A 552 27.75 0.38 -7.95
N TRP A 553 27.92 -0.62 -8.81
CA TRP A 553 27.02 -1.76 -8.93
C TRP A 553 26.89 -2.51 -7.60
N ARG A 554 28.02 -2.87 -6.96
CA ARG A 554 28.02 -3.53 -5.65
C ARG A 554 27.28 -2.72 -4.58
N ARG A 555 27.39 -1.39 -4.61
CA ARG A 555 26.64 -0.52 -3.69
C ARG A 555 25.13 -0.63 -3.94
N LEU A 556 24.70 -0.61 -5.20
CA LEU A 556 23.29 -0.78 -5.56
C LEU A 556 22.76 -2.17 -5.16
N GLN A 557 23.54 -3.23 -5.39
CA GLN A 557 23.20 -4.59 -4.97
C GLN A 557 22.99 -4.72 -3.46
N GLY A 558 23.71 -3.92 -2.65
CA GLY A 558 23.52 -3.87 -1.20
C GLY A 558 22.11 -3.42 -0.75
N HIS A 559 21.32 -2.85 -1.66
CA HIS A 559 19.93 -2.46 -1.43
C HIS A 559 18.92 -3.50 -1.93
N LEU A 560 19.36 -4.57 -2.58
CA LEU A 560 18.48 -5.57 -3.17
C LEU A 560 17.66 -6.29 -2.09
N PHE A 561 16.35 -6.35 -2.32
CA PHE A 561 15.39 -6.95 -1.43
C PHE A 561 14.55 -7.96 -2.20
N LEU A 562 14.39 -9.13 -1.60
CA LEU A 562 13.59 -10.25 -2.11
C LEU A 562 12.61 -10.70 -1.03
N LYS A 563 11.33 -10.77 -1.40
CA LYS A 563 10.26 -11.28 -0.53
C LYS A 563 10.44 -12.77 -0.24
N ASP A 564 9.93 -13.23 0.89
CA ASP A 564 10.13 -14.61 1.36
C ASP A 564 9.56 -15.67 0.40
N ASP A 565 8.44 -15.39 -0.26
CA ASP A 565 7.84 -16.31 -1.24
C ASP A 565 8.72 -16.46 -2.49
N GLU A 566 9.27 -15.36 -3.01
CA GLU A 566 10.23 -15.39 -4.11
C GLU A 566 11.56 -16.05 -3.71
N ARG A 567 12.01 -15.83 -2.47
CA ARG A 567 13.17 -16.52 -1.87
C ARG A 567 12.97 -18.02 -1.84
N MET A 568 11.79 -18.49 -1.43
CA MET A 568 11.46 -19.92 -1.41
C MET A 568 11.42 -20.51 -2.81
N LYS A 569 10.90 -19.79 -3.81
CA LYS A 569 10.92 -20.25 -5.22
C LYS A 569 12.35 -20.44 -5.71
N LEU A 570 13.23 -19.46 -5.53
CA LEU A 570 14.62 -19.56 -5.95
C LEU A 570 15.36 -20.66 -5.18
N SER A 571 15.11 -20.80 -3.88
CA SER A 571 15.69 -21.88 -3.05
C SER A 571 15.30 -23.26 -3.57
N SER A 572 14.01 -23.46 -3.90
CA SER A 572 13.50 -24.73 -4.42
C SER A 572 14.15 -25.16 -5.75
N MET A 573 14.53 -24.20 -6.60
CA MET A 573 15.24 -24.50 -7.85
C MET A 573 16.64 -25.08 -7.61
N LEU A 574 17.24 -24.78 -6.46
CA LEU A 574 18.57 -25.25 -6.08
C LEU A 574 18.51 -26.48 -5.16
N GLU A 575 17.33 -26.96 -4.78
CA GLU A 575 17.19 -28.22 -4.05
C GLU A 575 17.85 -29.37 -4.81
N GLY A 576 18.52 -30.29 -4.10
CA GLY A 576 19.26 -31.40 -4.70
C GLY A 576 20.65 -31.06 -5.26
N HIS A 577 20.99 -29.80 -5.53
CA HIS A 577 22.31 -29.40 -6.04
C HIS A 577 23.31 -29.20 -4.88
N GLN A 578 24.50 -29.81 -4.94
CA GLN A 578 25.49 -29.75 -3.84
C GLN A 578 26.63 -28.79 -4.14
N ARG A 579 27.03 -28.67 -5.41
CA ARG A 579 28.10 -27.79 -5.88
C ARG A 579 27.50 -26.72 -6.78
N VAL A 580 27.45 -25.48 -6.28
CA VAL A 580 26.84 -24.35 -7.00
C VAL A 580 27.89 -23.27 -7.23
N LEU A 581 28.01 -22.79 -8.46
CA LEU A 581 28.78 -21.60 -8.78
C LEU A 581 27.83 -20.39 -8.90
N ASP A 582 28.05 -19.36 -8.09
CA ASP A 582 27.32 -18.09 -8.10
C ASP A 582 28.15 -17.00 -8.77
N ILE A 583 27.79 -16.66 -10.01
CA ILE A 583 28.41 -15.60 -10.81
C ILE A 583 27.59 -14.31 -10.65
N GLY A 584 28.27 -13.23 -10.26
CA GLY A 584 27.66 -11.95 -9.88
C GLY A 584 27.49 -11.80 -8.35
N GLY A 585 27.58 -12.90 -7.60
CA GLY A 585 27.65 -12.88 -6.13
C GLY A 585 26.39 -12.38 -5.43
N GLU A 586 25.23 -12.69 -5.99
CA GLU A 586 23.91 -12.24 -5.50
C GLU A 586 23.15 -13.35 -4.77
N LEU A 587 23.60 -14.60 -4.90
CA LEU A 587 22.84 -15.74 -4.37
C LEU A 587 22.72 -15.68 -2.85
N GLU A 588 23.80 -15.26 -2.18
CA GLU A 588 23.79 -15.05 -0.72
C GLU A 588 22.85 -13.91 -0.32
N GLY A 589 22.75 -12.83 -1.10
CA GLY A 589 21.80 -11.75 -0.87
C GLY A 589 20.35 -12.23 -1.01
N PHE A 590 20.08 -13.00 -2.07
CA PHE A 590 18.74 -13.54 -2.33
C PHE A 590 18.29 -14.59 -1.32
N LEU A 591 19.15 -15.53 -0.92
CA LEU A 591 18.77 -16.68 -0.11
C LEU A 591 19.14 -16.52 1.37
N GLY A 592 20.15 -15.72 1.69
CA GLY A 592 20.73 -15.60 3.03
C GLY A 592 21.61 -16.80 3.37
N LYS A 593 22.66 -16.59 4.19
CA LYS A 593 23.64 -17.64 4.56
C LYS A 593 23.03 -18.91 5.14
N ALA A 594 21.87 -18.83 5.80
CA ALA A 594 21.21 -19.99 6.41
C ALA A 594 20.55 -20.91 5.37
N SER A 595 20.07 -20.35 4.26
CA SER A 595 19.27 -21.08 3.25
C SER A 595 20.13 -21.76 2.19
N THR A 596 21.42 -21.41 2.09
CA THR A 596 22.40 -22.16 1.28
C THR A 596 22.89 -23.43 1.98
N GLY A 597 22.63 -23.59 3.29
CA GLY A 597 22.79 -24.84 4.04
C GLY A 597 24.20 -25.45 3.96
N ASN A 598 24.26 -26.79 3.76
CA ASN A 598 25.50 -27.58 3.58
C ASN A 598 26.05 -27.55 2.14
N LYS A 599 25.49 -26.75 1.24
CA LYS A 599 25.93 -26.71 -0.16
C LYS A 599 27.32 -26.07 -0.25
N PHE A 600 28.16 -26.61 -1.13
CA PHE A 600 29.38 -25.92 -1.54
C PHE A 600 29.00 -24.85 -2.56
N VAL A 601 28.88 -23.61 -2.09
CA VAL A 601 28.65 -22.44 -2.95
C VAL A 601 29.99 -21.73 -3.15
N GLU A 602 30.43 -21.67 -4.40
CA GLU A 602 31.57 -20.87 -4.79
C GLU A 602 31.08 -19.58 -5.47
N THR A 603 31.57 -18.43 -5.02
CA THR A 603 31.09 -17.13 -5.50
C THR A 603 32.15 -16.43 -6.33
N LEU A 604 31.80 -16.14 -7.59
CA LEU A 604 32.56 -15.28 -8.48
C LEU A 604 31.85 -13.92 -8.56
N ALA A 605 32.36 -12.96 -7.80
CA ALA A 605 31.81 -11.60 -7.69
C ALA A 605 31.66 -10.88 -9.04
N THR A 606 32.68 -10.96 -9.89
CA THR A 606 32.75 -10.26 -11.17
C THR A 606 32.87 -11.29 -12.29
N PRO A 607 31.97 -11.27 -13.29
CA PRO A 607 32.04 -12.20 -14.42
C PRO A 607 33.37 -12.06 -15.17
N LEU A 608 33.92 -13.20 -15.60
CA LEU A 608 35.11 -13.28 -16.43
C LEU A 608 34.77 -14.10 -17.67
N ASP A 609 35.26 -13.68 -18.84
CA ASP A 609 35.05 -14.43 -20.08
C ASP A 609 35.63 -15.86 -20.00
N LYS A 610 36.65 -16.07 -19.14
CA LYS A 610 37.25 -17.37 -18.88
C LYS A 610 37.20 -17.69 -17.39
N LEU A 611 36.62 -18.84 -17.05
CA LEU A 611 36.47 -19.28 -15.67
C LEU A 611 37.69 -20.08 -15.23
N SER A 612 38.18 -19.82 -14.02
CA SER A 612 39.38 -20.48 -13.45
C SER A 612 39.12 -21.90 -12.93
N TYR A 613 37.97 -22.48 -13.26
CA TYR A 613 37.46 -23.75 -12.74
C TYR A 613 37.71 -24.90 -13.72
N PRO A 614 38.01 -26.12 -13.24
CA PRO A 614 38.04 -27.32 -14.08
C PRO A 614 36.69 -27.63 -14.74
N ASP A 615 36.75 -28.48 -15.77
CA ASP A 615 35.55 -29.00 -16.43
C ASP A 615 34.68 -29.81 -15.45
N ALA A 616 33.36 -29.73 -15.59
CA ALA A 616 32.39 -30.53 -14.83
C ALA A 616 32.54 -30.44 -13.29
N GLN A 617 32.93 -29.28 -12.76
CA GLN A 617 33.09 -29.06 -11.31
C GLN A 617 31.76 -28.85 -10.56
N PHE A 618 30.75 -28.25 -11.20
CA PHE A 618 29.53 -27.80 -10.53
C PHE A 618 28.28 -28.52 -11.03
N ASP A 619 27.32 -28.75 -10.15
CA ASP A 619 26.02 -29.32 -10.50
C ASP A 619 25.08 -28.23 -11.05
N ALA A 620 25.22 -27.00 -10.54
CA ALA A 620 24.50 -25.84 -11.03
C ALA A 620 25.40 -24.60 -11.14
N VAL A 621 25.14 -23.79 -12.15
CA VAL A 621 25.67 -22.43 -12.24
C VAL A 621 24.50 -21.46 -12.22
N ILE A 622 24.58 -20.45 -11.37
CA ILE A 622 23.69 -19.29 -11.39
C ILE A 622 24.49 -18.05 -11.79
N ALA A 623 24.00 -17.29 -12.76
CA ALA A 623 24.61 -16.03 -13.18
C ALA A 623 23.56 -14.91 -13.12
N THR A 624 23.74 -13.98 -12.18
CA THR A 624 22.80 -12.88 -11.94
C THR A 624 23.36 -11.61 -12.53
N MET A 625 22.58 -10.91 -13.36
CA MET A 625 22.93 -9.63 -13.97
C MET A 625 24.37 -9.61 -14.54
N SER A 626 24.75 -10.71 -15.20
CA SER A 626 26.13 -10.94 -15.66
C SER A 626 26.28 -10.85 -17.18
N LEU A 627 25.20 -11.10 -17.94
CA LEU A 627 25.27 -11.20 -19.40
C LEU A 627 25.52 -9.86 -20.09
N ASP A 628 25.10 -8.75 -19.47
CA ASP A 628 25.34 -7.40 -19.99
C ASP A 628 26.76 -6.88 -19.71
N TYR A 629 27.52 -7.60 -18.89
CA TYR A 629 28.87 -7.22 -18.45
C TYR A 629 30.01 -7.89 -19.24
N VAL A 630 29.75 -9.01 -19.90
CA VAL A 630 30.78 -9.82 -20.59
C VAL A 630 31.04 -9.34 -22.02
N ASP A 631 32.29 -9.49 -22.49
CA ASP A 631 32.72 -9.00 -23.80
C ASP A 631 32.33 -9.98 -24.91
N ASP A 632 32.52 -11.27 -24.63
CA ASP A 632 32.10 -12.36 -25.49
C ASP A 632 31.02 -13.18 -24.77
N LEU A 633 29.76 -12.78 -24.95
CA LEU A 633 28.61 -13.49 -24.40
C LEU A 633 28.63 -14.98 -24.74
N ARG A 634 29.02 -15.34 -25.97
CA ARG A 634 29.03 -16.73 -26.41
C ARG A 634 30.16 -17.50 -25.71
N GLY A 635 31.36 -16.94 -25.69
CA GLY A 635 32.52 -17.50 -24.99
C GLY A 635 32.26 -17.70 -23.50
N PHE A 636 31.70 -16.68 -22.83
CA PHE A 636 31.29 -16.74 -21.43
C PHE A 636 30.29 -17.88 -21.17
N LEU A 637 29.24 -17.99 -22.00
CA LEU A 637 28.26 -19.06 -21.86
C LEU A 637 28.89 -20.44 -22.07
N LEU A 638 29.79 -20.59 -23.05
CA LEU A 638 30.52 -21.85 -23.24
C LEU A 638 31.36 -22.23 -22.03
N GLU A 639 31.98 -21.26 -21.35
CA GLU A 639 32.72 -21.50 -20.11
C GLU A 639 31.78 -21.89 -18.96
N VAL A 640 30.63 -21.22 -18.81
CA VAL A 640 29.57 -21.62 -17.86
C VAL A 640 29.16 -23.07 -18.11
N ILE A 641 28.95 -23.45 -19.37
CA ILE A 641 28.59 -24.82 -19.77
C ILE A 641 29.73 -25.81 -19.48
N ARG A 642 30.99 -25.41 -19.71
CA ARG A 642 32.18 -26.26 -19.50
C ARG A 642 32.32 -26.69 -18.04
N VAL A 643 32.05 -25.77 -17.11
CA VAL A 643 32.21 -26.03 -15.67
C VAL A 643 31.03 -26.78 -15.06
N VAL A 644 29.89 -26.89 -15.77
CA VAL A 644 28.73 -27.68 -15.35
C VAL A 644 28.94 -29.16 -15.68
N ASP A 645 28.65 -30.04 -14.71
CA ASP A 645 28.69 -31.48 -14.87
C ASP A 645 27.48 -31.99 -15.65
N LYS A 646 27.59 -31.95 -16.98
CA LYS A 646 26.57 -32.44 -17.92
C LYS A 646 26.35 -33.96 -17.91
N SER A 647 27.18 -34.72 -17.18
CA SER A 647 26.92 -36.17 -17.02
C SER A 647 25.83 -36.44 -15.99
N SER A 648 25.53 -35.45 -15.14
CA SER A 648 24.50 -35.52 -14.12
C SER A 648 23.15 -35.09 -14.69
N SER A 649 22.10 -35.84 -14.36
CA SER A 649 20.70 -35.44 -14.63
C SER A 649 20.29 -34.17 -13.88
N ASN A 650 21.08 -33.74 -12.90
CA ASN A 650 20.86 -32.53 -12.12
C ASN A 650 21.59 -31.30 -12.70
N ALA A 651 22.26 -31.40 -13.85
CA ALA A 651 22.91 -30.27 -14.49
C ALA A 651 21.93 -29.11 -14.71
N ARG A 652 22.28 -27.92 -14.21
CA ARG A 652 21.42 -26.73 -14.27
C ARG A 652 22.21 -25.47 -14.60
N VAL A 653 21.69 -24.68 -15.53
CA VAL A 653 22.15 -23.30 -15.74
C VAL A 653 20.99 -22.36 -15.46
N ILE A 654 21.18 -21.41 -14.55
CA ILE A 654 20.19 -20.41 -14.17
C ILE A 654 20.75 -19.02 -14.49
N LEU A 655 20.13 -18.32 -15.42
CA LEU A 655 20.51 -16.96 -15.81
C LEU A 655 19.43 -16.00 -15.33
N ILE A 656 19.81 -14.98 -14.58
CA ILE A 656 18.88 -13.96 -14.06
C ILE A 656 19.24 -12.61 -14.68
N GLN A 657 18.29 -11.99 -15.37
CA GLN A 657 18.45 -10.69 -16.04
C GLN A 657 17.24 -9.79 -15.76
N GLY A 658 17.32 -8.50 -16.11
CA GLY A 658 16.19 -7.59 -15.93
C GLY A 658 14.96 -7.98 -16.75
N ALA A 659 13.77 -7.86 -16.15
CA ALA A 659 12.50 -8.00 -16.85
C ALA A 659 12.22 -6.80 -17.77
N PRO A 660 11.36 -6.95 -18.80
CA PRO A 660 11.01 -5.84 -19.69
C PRO A 660 10.36 -4.63 -18.98
N TYR A 661 9.71 -4.86 -17.84
CA TYR A 661 9.06 -3.84 -17.02
C TYR A 661 9.90 -3.44 -15.78
N ASN A 662 11.22 -3.62 -15.83
CA ASN A 662 12.13 -3.20 -14.77
C ASN A 662 12.24 -1.66 -14.71
N GLU A 663 11.82 -1.04 -13.59
CA GLU A 663 11.76 0.42 -13.45
C GLU A 663 13.14 1.07 -13.57
N VAL A 664 14.18 0.45 -12.99
CA VAL A 664 15.54 0.99 -13.02
C VAL A 664 16.07 1.04 -14.45
N HIS A 665 15.92 -0.04 -15.22
CA HIS A 665 16.31 -0.02 -16.62
C HIS A 665 15.47 0.96 -17.45
N LYS A 666 14.16 1.08 -17.19
CA LYS A 666 13.30 2.04 -17.91
C LYS A 666 13.73 3.48 -17.64
N LEU A 667 13.95 3.85 -16.38
CA LEU A 667 14.46 5.17 -15.97
C LEU A 667 15.76 5.50 -16.70
N VAL A 668 16.75 4.61 -16.57
CA VAL A 668 18.11 4.84 -17.06
C VAL A 668 18.14 4.91 -18.59
N ASN A 669 17.40 4.04 -19.27
CA ASN A 669 17.30 4.04 -20.73
C ASN A 669 16.55 5.24 -21.29
N THR A 670 15.49 5.71 -20.61
CA THR A 670 14.71 6.86 -21.08
C THR A 670 15.41 8.19 -20.78
N VAL A 671 16.08 8.32 -19.64
CA VAL A 671 16.65 9.61 -19.18
C VAL A 671 18.13 9.74 -19.53
N CYS A 672 18.95 8.71 -19.26
CA CYS A 672 20.40 8.84 -19.32
C CYS A 672 20.97 8.43 -20.68
N SER A 673 20.55 7.30 -21.24
CA SER A 673 21.09 6.79 -22.52
C SER A 673 21.03 7.81 -23.67
N PRO A 674 19.96 8.62 -23.85
CA PRO A 674 19.92 9.64 -24.91
C PRO A 674 20.90 10.80 -24.73
N LEU A 675 21.41 11.01 -23.51
CA LEU A 675 22.37 12.07 -23.18
C LEU A 675 23.82 11.59 -23.34
N SER A 676 24.07 10.29 -23.32
CA SER A 676 25.42 9.73 -23.41
C SER A 676 25.96 9.79 -24.83
N VAL A 677 27.26 10.07 -24.95
CA VAL A 677 27.98 10.06 -26.23
C VAL A 677 28.78 8.76 -26.39
N THR A 678 29.21 8.14 -25.28
CA THR A 678 30.16 7.03 -25.30
C THR A 678 29.61 5.69 -24.82
N ASN A 679 28.48 5.71 -24.10
CA ASN A 679 27.90 4.51 -23.50
C ASN A 679 26.42 4.36 -23.87
N PRO A 680 26.01 3.25 -24.51
CA PRO A 680 24.60 3.02 -24.84
C PRO A 680 23.70 2.81 -23.60
N GLY A 681 24.28 2.66 -22.41
CA GLY A 681 23.55 2.34 -21.18
C GLY A 681 23.37 0.83 -20.99
N PRO A 682 22.42 0.40 -20.14
CA PRO A 682 22.17 -1.02 -19.93
C PRO A 682 21.72 -1.70 -21.22
N ALA A 683 22.32 -2.87 -21.49
CA ALA A 683 21.98 -3.66 -22.67
C ALA A 683 20.54 -4.19 -22.61
N HIS A 684 20.01 -4.54 -23.78
CA HIS A 684 18.67 -5.10 -23.90
C HIS A 684 18.58 -6.50 -23.28
N GLN A 685 18.08 -6.58 -22.06
CA GLN A 685 18.08 -7.77 -21.20
C GLN A 685 17.41 -8.99 -21.85
N GLY A 686 16.23 -8.81 -22.44
CA GLY A 686 15.54 -9.91 -23.13
C GLY A 686 16.26 -10.41 -24.39
N ARG A 687 17.08 -9.58 -25.04
CA ARG A 687 17.88 -9.97 -26.22
C ARG A 687 19.11 -10.75 -25.77
N LEU A 688 19.69 -10.42 -24.62
CA LEU A 688 20.73 -11.21 -23.96
C LEU A 688 20.21 -12.62 -23.62
N LEU A 689 19.04 -12.70 -22.96
CA LEU A 689 18.39 -13.98 -22.65
C LEU A 689 18.07 -14.79 -23.91
N HIS A 690 17.51 -14.17 -24.95
CA HIS A 690 17.24 -14.83 -26.23
C HIS A 690 18.51 -15.40 -26.88
N SER A 691 19.60 -14.64 -26.83
CA SER A 691 20.90 -15.07 -27.37
C SER A 691 21.47 -16.22 -26.54
N ALA A 692 21.32 -16.16 -25.21
CA ALA A 692 21.72 -17.24 -24.32
C ALA A 692 20.93 -18.53 -24.58
N MET A 693 19.61 -18.46 -24.77
CA MET A 693 18.77 -19.61 -25.11
C MET A 693 19.27 -20.32 -26.38
N LYS A 694 19.66 -19.56 -27.41
CA LYS A 694 20.22 -20.14 -28.65
C LYS A 694 21.53 -20.88 -28.40
N VAL A 695 22.46 -20.26 -27.68
CA VAL A 695 23.76 -20.88 -27.36
C VAL A 695 23.60 -22.11 -26.48
N LEU A 696 22.71 -22.08 -25.49
CA LEU A 696 22.41 -23.22 -24.61
C LEU A 696 21.80 -24.38 -25.41
N ALA A 697 20.89 -24.10 -26.35
CA ALA A 697 20.32 -25.13 -27.23
C ALA A 697 21.36 -25.79 -28.15
N GLU A 698 22.35 -25.04 -28.67
CA GLU A 698 23.43 -25.58 -29.50
C GLU A 698 24.29 -26.65 -28.79
N VAL A 699 24.30 -26.66 -27.45
CA VAL A 699 25.20 -27.50 -26.64
C VAL A 699 24.47 -28.59 -25.82
N GLY A 700 23.18 -28.83 -26.11
CA GLY A 700 22.38 -29.85 -25.44
C GLY A 700 21.70 -29.41 -24.12
N LEU A 701 21.57 -28.11 -23.90
CA LEU A 701 20.77 -27.50 -22.83
C LEU A 701 19.55 -26.75 -23.42
N GLY A 702 18.85 -27.38 -24.38
CA GLY A 702 17.76 -26.75 -25.13
C GLY A 702 16.43 -26.67 -24.39
N ARG A 703 16.22 -27.48 -23.35
CA ARG A 703 15.04 -27.40 -22.49
C ARG A 703 15.12 -26.20 -21.55
N THR A 704 14.55 -25.08 -22.00
CA THR A 704 14.54 -23.82 -21.26
C THR A 704 13.17 -23.44 -20.70
N SER A 705 13.13 -22.79 -19.53
CA SER A 705 11.95 -22.10 -19.01
C SER A 705 12.25 -20.67 -18.59
N LEU A 706 11.29 -19.76 -18.77
CA LEU A 706 11.37 -18.36 -18.35
C LEU A 706 10.34 -18.11 -17.26
N ARG A 707 10.74 -17.45 -16.17
CA ARG A 707 9.87 -17.14 -15.04
C ARG A 707 10.16 -15.72 -14.51
N PRO A 708 9.14 -14.93 -14.15
CA PRO A 708 9.38 -13.66 -13.48
C PRO A 708 9.92 -13.89 -12.06
N LEU A 709 10.74 -12.96 -11.59
CA LEU A 709 11.26 -12.88 -10.23
C LEU A 709 11.10 -11.44 -9.73
N SER A 710 10.21 -11.24 -8.75
CA SER A 710 9.92 -9.91 -8.24
C SER A 710 10.90 -9.50 -7.15
N THR A 711 11.73 -8.50 -7.44
CA THR A 711 12.71 -7.92 -6.51
C THR A 711 12.56 -6.40 -6.46
N SER A 712 13.17 -5.76 -5.47
CA SER A 712 13.18 -4.30 -5.34
C SER A 712 14.49 -3.82 -4.74
N TYR A 713 14.91 -2.60 -5.01
CA TYR A 713 15.95 -1.95 -4.23
C TYR A 713 15.30 -1.15 -3.10
N SER A 714 15.62 -1.47 -1.84
CA SER A 714 15.06 -0.85 -0.64
C SER A 714 16.06 0.10 0.01
N PHE A 715 15.59 1.28 0.42
CA PHE A 715 16.42 2.35 0.95
C PHE A 715 15.94 2.82 2.33
N ALA A 716 16.87 3.16 3.22
CA ALA A 716 16.56 3.63 4.57
C ALA A 716 15.80 4.98 4.58
N GLU A 717 15.15 5.31 5.70
CA GLU A 717 14.34 6.52 5.92
C GLU A 717 15.17 7.82 5.96
N ASN A 718 15.69 8.26 4.82
CA ASN A 718 16.17 9.63 4.58
C ASN A 718 15.04 10.49 3.99
N SER A 719 15.20 11.82 3.97
CA SER A 719 14.20 12.72 3.36
C SER A 719 13.99 12.36 1.87
N PRO A 720 12.78 12.53 1.29
CA PRO A 720 12.51 12.17 -0.12
C PRO A 720 13.43 12.87 -1.13
N SER A 721 13.76 14.15 -0.89
CA SER A 721 14.68 14.93 -1.73
C SER A 721 16.11 14.39 -1.66
N ASP A 722 16.61 14.09 -0.46
CA ASP A 722 17.96 13.53 -0.28
C ASP A 722 18.05 12.14 -0.91
N ARG A 723 16.98 11.34 -0.78
CA ARG A 723 16.89 9.99 -1.35
C ARG A 723 16.91 10.03 -2.88
N SER A 724 16.09 10.88 -3.51
CA SER A 724 16.02 10.95 -4.98
C SER A 724 17.35 11.39 -5.59
N ASN A 725 18.04 12.33 -4.93
CA ASN A 725 19.39 12.78 -5.32
C ASN A 725 20.45 11.68 -5.15
N GLU A 726 20.44 10.94 -4.04
CA GLU A 726 21.36 9.81 -3.81
C GLU A 726 21.13 8.69 -4.84
N LEU A 727 19.87 8.35 -5.11
CA LEU A 727 19.50 7.34 -6.10
C LEU A 727 19.91 7.76 -7.51
N ALA A 728 19.62 8.99 -7.91
CA ALA A 728 20.03 9.52 -9.21
C ALA A 728 21.55 9.41 -9.39
N GLU A 729 22.32 9.75 -8.35
CA GLU A 729 23.78 9.62 -8.38
C GLU A 729 24.23 8.16 -8.43
N MET A 730 23.60 7.27 -7.67
CA MET A 730 23.92 5.84 -7.68
C MET A 730 23.68 5.22 -9.04
N LEU A 731 22.50 5.44 -9.65
CA LEU A 731 22.15 4.89 -10.96
C LEU A 731 23.06 5.44 -12.06
N CYS A 732 23.33 6.75 -12.08
CA CYS A 732 24.27 7.33 -13.05
C CYS A 732 25.69 6.75 -12.91
N ASN A 733 26.18 6.57 -11.68
CA ASN A 733 27.53 6.02 -11.46
C ASN A 733 27.67 4.57 -11.91
N VAL A 734 26.58 3.78 -11.87
CA VAL A 734 26.59 2.37 -12.33
C VAL A 734 26.83 2.30 -13.83
N TRP A 735 26.04 3.00 -14.64
CA TRP A 735 26.08 2.84 -16.10
C TRP A 735 26.78 3.96 -16.85
N PHE A 736 26.99 5.13 -16.26
CA PHE A 736 27.56 6.30 -16.96
C PHE A 736 28.75 6.93 -16.21
N PRO A 737 29.69 6.14 -15.68
CA PRO A 737 30.82 6.69 -14.94
C PRO A 737 31.66 7.61 -15.83
N GLY A 738 31.88 8.84 -15.41
CA GLY A 738 32.78 9.79 -16.10
C GLY A 738 32.25 10.39 -17.40
N GLU A 739 30.96 10.22 -17.73
CA GLU A 739 30.32 10.91 -18.85
C GLU A 739 30.38 12.44 -18.68
N GLU A 740 30.62 13.18 -19.77
CA GLU A 740 30.69 14.65 -19.76
C GLU A 740 29.39 15.27 -19.22
N LYS A 741 28.25 14.66 -19.57
CA LYS A 741 26.91 15.09 -19.15
C LYS A 741 26.40 14.38 -17.89
N HIS A 742 27.28 13.74 -17.10
CA HIS A 742 26.89 12.99 -15.90
C HIS A 742 26.02 13.80 -14.92
N GLN A 743 26.37 15.07 -14.66
CA GLN A 743 25.58 15.94 -13.78
C GLN A 743 24.20 16.28 -14.37
N GLN A 744 24.10 16.42 -15.70
CA GLN A 744 22.82 16.63 -16.37
C GLN A 744 21.93 15.39 -16.27
N MET A 745 22.49 14.19 -16.50
CA MET A 745 21.78 12.92 -16.34
C MET A 745 21.23 12.77 -14.92
N LYS A 746 22.09 12.99 -13.92
CA LYS A 746 21.69 12.96 -12.50
C LYS A 746 20.54 13.94 -12.23
N GLN A 747 20.65 15.19 -12.66
CA GLN A 747 19.62 16.20 -12.43
C GLN A 747 18.29 15.84 -13.08
N GLN A 748 18.31 15.22 -14.27
CA GLN A 748 17.10 14.82 -14.99
C GLN A 748 16.45 13.54 -14.41
N LEU A 749 17.22 12.70 -13.70
CA LEU A 749 16.68 11.53 -13.00
C LEU A 749 15.90 11.85 -11.73
N ILE A 750 16.18 12.98 -11.07
CA ILE A 750 15.61 13.30 -9.75
C ILE A 750 14.07 13.31 -9.79
N SER A 751 13.46 14.08 -10.69
CA SER A 751 11.99 14.21 -10.74
C SER A 751 11.28 12.88 -11.10
N PRO A 752 11.74 12.10 -12.10
CA PRO A 752 11.20 10.76 -12.32
C PRO A 752 11.35 9.80 -11.13
N ILE A 753 12.47 9.86 -10.40
CA ILE A 753 12.66 9.07 -9.18
C ILE A 753 11.70 9.52 -8.08
N GLU A 754 11.48 10.83 -7.92
CA GLU A 754 10.50 11.38 -6.97
C GLU A 754 9.09 10.87 -7.27
N ASN A 755 8.68 10.83 -8.55
CA ASN A 755 7.39 10.27 -8.95
C ASN A 755 7.27 8.79 -8.54
N LEU A 756 8.29 7.98 -8.80
CA LEU A 756 8.29 6.56 -8.43
C LEU A 756 8.30 6.34 -6.92
N LEU A 757 9.05 7.14 -6.16
CA LEU A 757 9.09 7.08 -4.70
C LEU A 757 7.80 7.62 -4.06
N HIS A 758 7.05 8.49 -4.75
CA HIS A 758 5.71 8.86 -4.34
C HIS A 758 4.75 7.68 -4.50
N ASP A 759 4.85 6.93 -5.60
CA ASP A 759 4.01 5.76 -5.86
C ASP A 759 4.38 4.56 -4.97
N HIS A 760 5.67 4.40 -4.65
CA HIS A 760 6.21 3.32 -3.82
C HIS A 760 7.21 3.88 -2.79
N PRO A 761 6.72 4.36 -1.63
CA PRO A 761 7.61 4.95 -0.63
C PRO A 761 8.67 3.96 -0.13
N GLY A 762 9.94 4.23 -0.44
CA GLY A 762 11.09 3.53 0.14
C GLY A 762 11.74 2.47 -0.73
N PHE A 763 11.22 2.18 -1.94
CA PHE A 763 11.88 1.25 -2.85
C PHE A 763 11.70 1.60 -4.33
N LEU A 764 12.59 1.08 -5.17
CA LEU A 764 12.43 1.02 -6.62
C LEU A 764 12.16 -0.43 -7.02
N GLN A 765 11.17 -0.69 -7.87
CA GLN A 765 10.93 -2.05 -8.35
C GLN A 765 12.05 -2.48 -9.30
N ASN A 766 12.58 -3.68 -9.06
CA ASN A 766 13.66 -4.29 -9.84
C ASN A 766 13.20 -5.66 -10.30
N GLU A 767 12.19 -5.69 -11.17
CA GLU A 767 11.66 -6.95 -11.68
C GLU A 767 12.69 -7.65 -12.58
N LEU A 768 12.86 -8.95 -12.37
CA LEU A 768 13.85 -9.80 -13.04
C LEU A 768 13.15 -10.98 -13.75
N VAL A 769 13.89 -11.64 -14.63
CA VAL A 769 13.50 -12.88 -15.30
C VAL A 769 14.57 -13.93 -15.04
N ILE A 770 14.10 -15.10 -14.61
CA ILE A 770 14.90 -16.31 -14.48
C ILE A 770 14.75 -17.11 -15.78
N LEU A 771 15.85 -17.33 -16.47
CA LEU A 771 16.00 -18.34 -17.51
C LEU A 771 16.66 -19.57 -16.90
N GLU A 772 15.92 -20.66 -16.83
CA GLU A 772 16.39 -21.96 -16.38
C GLU A 772 16.62 -22.87 -17.58
N ALA A 773 17.80 -23.46 -17.71
CA ALA A 773 18.15 -24.42 -18.75
C ALA A 773 18.61 -25.76 -18.16
N VAL A 774 18.11 -26.85 -18.74
CA VAL A 774 18.42 -28.25 -18.37
C VAL A 774 18.82 -29.06 -19.58
N LEU A 775 19.40 -30.23 -19.32
CA LEU A 775 19.77 -31.17 -20.38
C LEU A 775 18.53 -31.62 -21.17
N ASP A 776 18.72 -31.79 -22.46
CA ASP A 776 17.73 -32.44 -23.32
C ASP A 776 17.59 -33.92 -22.92
N ASP A 777 16.39 -34.49 -23.05
CA ASP A 777 16.17 -35.91 -22.78
C ASP A 777 17.01 -36.73 -23.78
N GLN A 778 17.82 -37.68 -23.28
CA GLN A 778 18.68 -38.54 -24.11
C GLN A 778 17.90 -39.49 -25.00
#